data_AF-A0A936NXJ8-F1
#
_entry.id   AF-A0A936NXJ8-F1
#
_cell.length_a   1.000
_cell.length_b   1.000
_cell.length_c   1.000
_cell.angle_alpha   90.00
_cell.angle_beta   90.00
_cell.angle_gamma   90.00
#
_symmetry.space_group_name_H-M   'P 1'
#
loop_
_entity.id
_entity.type
_entity.pdbx_description
1 polymer ?
#
loop_
_entity_poly.entity_id
_entity_poly.type
_entity_poly.pdbx_seq_one_letter_code
_entity_poly.pdbx_strand_id
1 'polypeptide(L)'
;MTSRRLLILLPALLGYIALFTLFPRIDPSTRWNYSINRTDAIRIARLEASKLGYVTDDWDEKVTIRHSPIIEYYLRHQTNPIGAGIFSPLVTSVYLRNLRSNHRISVDLNSLGAMTGFRFSAPQTKPTANQKPGTQVANASLSVSEEFLKKLLKNSFSRFSLSDAGSQDGNNRQATWVASDNRLRVTARVETKEDRVTGVSIEPTMTSEMREEMNARRSTAGRTLAGIGSFTYLPLALLIAIFYFTGLARRQIHHPTTLVFLVIAFLFTFFTNVISEFADSLVLGTTFSTGTVNYWVALLAPKLIFLLLNLGIAFGAYVTWSAGQALALRIPDRRTLSIELALKGKILTKPVTAGILAGVLAGGLLAALPFLVLATGIFPSAELATTFTHAYFVAQLPTIAAFTTGYEFLSLVLFAFLGSLIDSAIRRRALARAVLALLVFFAVQSVIQVVNSAPAMVVTGILATIVLLGLHYGFGVLAAVVAVICGQLAISAAAMMAQPSVSLGRSGWTIMVYVGVALIAGFTAFLKSRETTPEETAVPEHLISGRIERERLKAEFDVARRAQEKMLPDAEPMIEGLDIAAICRPSKDVGGDLYDFLPIRDGRLGIVVADVSGKGVPASLYMTLTKGLLDSITETETDPGQILREVNHHLYDVCRRKVFVTLFLGIIDPVTRRFDFARAGHNPPVLFRQAENMTQLLKPQGMGLGLNSGRIFDQSLKVDSIDLKPGDLLLIYSDGITEAMNFKKEEFGEVRLEELAKGMNGIKAHQARDNVMAEVSRFLGNIPPQDDQTLVVVRVN
;
A
#
# COMPACT_ATOMS: atom_id res chain seq x y z
N MET A 1 3.82 14.93 -29.39
CA MET A 1 4.23 13.52 -29.18
C MET A 1 3.04 12.56 -28.99
N THR A 2 1.99 12.97 -28.28
CA THR A 2 0.80 12.14 -27.96
C THR A 2 -0.03 11.71 -29.18
N SER A 3 -0.22 12.57 -30.18
CA SER A 3 -1.05 12.24 -31.37
C SER A 3 -0.47 11.10 -32.24
N ARG A 4 0.85 11.05 -32.43
CA ARG A 4 1.53 9.95 -33.16
C ARG A 4 1.43 8.62 -32.42
N ARG A 5 1.46 8.62 -31.09
CA ARG A 5 1.29 7.40 -30.28
C ARG A 5 -0.13 6.86 -30.34
N LEU A 6 -1.15 7.74 -30.39
CA LEU A 6 -2.56 7.34 -30.52
C LEU A 6 -2.85 6.60 -31.83
N LEU A 7 -2.22 7.01 -32.93
CA LEU A 7 -2.34 6.33 -34.23
C LEU A 7 -1.93 4.84 -34.17
N ILE A 8 -0.98 4.49 -33.30
CA ILE A 8 -0.52 3.10 -33.10
C ILE A 8 -1.63 2.23 -32.47
N LEU A 9 -2.60 2.83 -31.77
CA LEU A 9 -3.70 2.13 -31.13
C LEU A 9 -4.95 2.00 -32.03
N LEU A 10 -5.01 2.63 -33.20
CA LEU A 10 -6.15 2.49 -34.12
C LEU A 10 -6.45 1.02 -34.50
N PRO A 11 -5.43 0.17 -34.79
CA PRO A 11 -5.68 -1.25 -35.05
C PRO A 11 -6.33 -1.99 -33.86
N ALA A 12 -6.24 -1.48 -32.62
CA ALA A 12 -6.88 -2.09 -31.46
C ALA A 12 -8.41 -2.10 -31.54
N LEU A 13 -9.01 -1.23 -32.37
CA LEU A 13 -10.45 -1.29 -32.68
C LEU A 13 -10.86 -2.59 -33.36
N LEU A 14 -9.96 -3.20 -34.15
CA LEU A 14 -10.20 -4.52 -34.72
C LEU A 14 -10.31 -5.59 -33.62
N GLY A 15 -9.76 -5.36 -32.43
CA GLY A 15 -9.94 -6.23 -31.27
C GLY A 15 -11.39 -6.33 -30.84
N TYR A 16 -12.16 -5.24 -30.86
CA TYR A 16 -13.60 -5.30 -30.60
C TYR A 16 -14.32 -6.16 -31.63
N ILE A 17 -14.03 -5.98 -32.93
CA ILE A 17 -14.64 -6.76 -34.00
C ILE A 17 -14.25 -8.24 -33.89
N ALA A 18 -12.96 -8.52 -33.65
CA ALA A 18 -12.43 -9.86 -33.45
C ALA A 18 -13.11 -10.55 -32.26
N LEU A 19 -13.34 -9.84 -31.16
CA LEU A 19 -14.07 -10.36 -30.00
C LEU A 19 -15.46 -10.83 -30.41
N PHE A 20 -16.29 -10.00 -31.05
CA PHE A 20 -17.67 -10.39 -31.41
C PHE A 20 -17.76 -11.50 -32.46
N THR A 21 -16.71 -11.68 -33.27
CA THR A 21 -16.65 -12.73 -34.30
C THR A 21 -16.10 -14.05 -33.76
N LEU A 22 -15.11 -14.01 -32.86
CA LEU A 22 -14.48 -15.19 -32.27
C LEU A 22 -15.26 -15.71 -31.07
N PHE A 23 -15.89 -14.83 -30.29
CA PHE A 23 -16.59 -15.19 -29.06
C PHE A 23 -17.65 -16.28 -29.28
N PRO A 24 -18.60 -16.16 -30.25
CA PRO A 24 -19.61 -17.21 -30.47
C PRO A 24 -19.03 -18.54 -31.00
N ARG A 25 -17.82 -18.51 -31.56
CA ARG A 25 -17.17 -19.71 -32.11
C ARG A 25 -16.44 -20.50 -31.03
N ILE A 26 -15.80 -19.77 -30.12
CA ILE A 26 -14.86 -20.31 -29.13
C ILE A 26 -15.52 -20.52 -27.77
N ASP A 27 -16.50 -19.68 -27.37
CA ASP A 27 -17.19 -19.79 -26.08
C ASP A 27 -18.35 -20.81 -26.14
N PRO A 28 -18.28 -21.91 -25.38
CA PRO A 28 -19.31 -22.94 -25.44
C PRO A 28 -20.61 -22.55 -24.74
N SER A 29 -20.61 -21.54 -23.87
CA SER A 29 -21.83 -20.98 -23.29
C SER A 29 -22.81 -20.43 -24.33
N THR A 30 -22.29 -20.00 -25.48
CA THR A 30 -23.09 -19.53 -26.62
C THR A 30 -23.76 -20.67 -27.38
N ARG A 31 -23.21 -21.89 -27.29
CA ARG A 31 -23.75 -23.07 -27.97
C ARG A 31 -25.00 -23.63 -27.29
N TRP A 32 -25.18 -23.33 -26.00
CA TRP A 32 -26.31 -23.85 -25.21
C TRP A 32 -27.59 -23.03 -25.36
N ASN A 33 -27.57 -21.92 -26.12
CA ASN A 33 -28.74 -21.11 -26.45
C ASN A 33 -29.58 -20.71 -25.22
N TYR A 34 -29.05 -19.82 -24.38
CA TYR A 34 -29.79 -19.26 -23.25
C TYR A 34 -30.91 -18.34 -23.77
N SER A 35 -32.13 -18.86 -23.81
CA SER A 35 -33.27 -18.22 -24.47
C SER A 35 -34.26 -17.59 -23.49
N ILE A 36 -34.30 -18.07 -22.25
CA ILE A 36 -35.17 -17.53 -21.21
C ILE A 36 -34.53 -16.31 -20.54
N ASN A 37 -35.31 -15.26 -20.33
CA ASN A 37 -34.88 -14.15 -19.48
C ASN A 37 -35.51 -14.30 -18.07
N ARG A 38 -35.15 -13.40 -17.14
CA ARG A 38 -35.68 -13.40 -15.78
C ARG A 38 -37.22 -13.42 -15.73
N THR A 39 -37.88 -12.57 -16.52
CA THR A 39 -39.34 -12.43 -16.54
C THR A 39 -40.02 -13.70 -17.07
N ASP A 40 -39.48 -14.27 -18.14
CA ASP A 40 -39.96 -15.51 -18.73
C ASP A 40 -39.75 -16.68 -17.77
N ALA A 41 -38.60 -16.74 -17.09
CA ALA A 41 -38.34 -17.76 -16.07
C ALA A 41 -39.37 -17.69 -14.93
N ILE A 42 -39.68 -16.49 -14.42
CA ILE A 42 -40.70 -16.30 -13.38
C ILE A 42 -42.08 -16.73 -13.86
N ARG A 43 -42.46 -16.28 -15.07
CA ARG A 43 -43.75 -16.63 -15.67
C ARG A 43 -43.90 -18.14 -15.85
N ILE A 44 -42.87 -18.80 -16.39
CA ILE A 44 -42.84 -20.26 -16.58
C ILE A 44 -42.91 -20.96 -15.22
N ALA A 45 -42.12 -20.53 -14.23
CA ALA A 45 -42.13 -21.13 -12.90
C ALA A 45 -43.49 -21.02 -12.20
N ARG A 46 -44.16 -19.86 -12.28
CA ARG A 46 -45.52 -19.68 -11.74
C ARG A 46 -46.53 -20.56 -12.47
N LEU A 47 -46.41 -20.70 -13.80
CA LEU A 47 -47.25 -21.58 -14.60
C LEU A 47 -47.05 -23.06 -14.22
N GLU A 48 -45.81 -23.52 -14.07
CA GLU A 48 -45.52 -24.90 -13.64
C GLU A 48 -45.98 -25.16 -12.20
N ALA A 49 -45.83 -24.20 -11.30
CA ALA A 49 -46.38 -24.29 -9.95
C ALA A 49 -47.92 -24.38 -9.96
N SER A 50 -48.60 -23.62 -10.83
CA SER A 50 -50.05 -23.65 -11.02
C SER A 50 -50.53 -25.01 -11.55
N LYS A 51 -49.82 -25.60 -12.54
CA LYS A 51 -50.10 -26.96 -13.05
C LYS A 51 -50.00 -28.03 -11.95
N LEU A 52 -49.17 -27.79 -10.94
CA LEU A 52 -49.01 -28.65 -9.76
C LEU A 52 -50.00 -28.31 -8.62
N GLY A 53 -50.91 -27.36 -8.83
CA GLY A 53 -51.97 -27.00 -7.88
C GLY A 53 -51.60 -25.90 -6.89
N TYR A 54 -50.52 -25.15 -7.11
CA TYR A 54 -50.09 -24.04 -6.25
C TYR A 54 -50.35 -22.68 -6.89
N VAL A 55 -51.15 -21.83 -6.22
CA VAL A 55 -51.40 -20.44 -6.64
C VAL A 55 -50.33 -19.53 -6.04
N THR A 56 -49.57 -18.85 -6.91
CA THR A 56 -48.35 -18.12 -6.52
C THR A 56 -48.31 -16.66 -7.01
N ASP A 57 -49.44 -16.11 -7.47
CA ASP A 57 -49.48 -14.79 -8.12
C ASP A 57 -48.99 -13.65 -7.20
N ASP A 58 -49.32 -13.73 -5.91
CA ASP A 58 -48.94 -12.77 -4.87
C ASP A 58 -47.70 -13.17 -4.07
N TRP A 59 -46.92 -14.16 -4.54
CA TRP A 59 -45.73 -14.64 -3.84
C TRP A 59 -44.49 -13.90 -4.34
N ASP A 60 -43.58 -13.58 -3.42
CA ASP A 60 -42.31 -12.95 -3.76
C ASP A 60 -41.40 -13.90 -4.53
N GLU A 61 -40.69 -13.38 -5.54
CA GLU A 61 -39.83 -14.19 -6.41
C GLU A 61 -38.34 -13.84 -6.38
N LYS A 62 -37.49 -14.87 -6.28
CA LYS A 62 -36.04 -14.76 -6.48
C LYS A 62 -35.60 -15.67 -7.61
N VAL A 63 -34.77 -15.16 -8.51
CA VAL A 63 -34.20 -15.94 -9.62
C VAL A 63 -32.69 -16.03 -9.44
N THR A 64 -32.12 -17.22 -9.57
CA THR A 64 -30.68 -17.43 -9.54
C THR A 64 -30.28 -18.38 -10.65
N ILE A 65 -29.07 -18.24 -11.20
CA ILE A 65 -28.48 -19.23 -12.09
C ILE A 65 -27.46 -20.06 -11.31
N ARG A 66 -27.47 -21.37 -11.57
CA ARG A 66 -26.38 -22.28 -11.22
C ARG A 66 -25.73 -22.77 -12.51
N HIS A 67 -24.42 -22.60 -12.60
CA HIS A 67 -23.62 -23.21 -13.65
C HIS A 67 -23.02 -24.53 -13.15
N SER A 68 -23.08 -25.58 -13.97
CA SER A 68 -22.46 -26.87 -13.69
C SER A 68 -21.37 -27.18 -14.73
N PRO A 69 -20.09 -26.98 -14.39
CA PRO A 69 -18.97 -27.33 -15.27
C PRO A 69 -18.94 -28.82 -15.64
N ILE A 70 -19.51 -29.66 -14.78
CA ILE A 70 -19.56 -31.11 -14.94
C ILE A 70 -20.53 -31.47 -16.07
N ILE A 71 -21.73 -30.92 -16.02
CA ILE A 71 -22.75 -31.12 -17.05
C ILE A 71 -22.27 -30.53 -18.37
N GLU A 72 -21.61 -29.37 -18.33
CA GLU A 72 -21.01 -28.76 -19.52
C GLU A 72 -19.99 -29.69 -20.19
N TYR A 73 -19.04 -30.22 -19.41
CA TYR A 73 -18.03 -31.13 -19.92
C TYR A 73 -18.65 -32.39 -20.53
N TYR A 74 -19.60 -32.99 -19.82
CA TYR A 74 -20.32 -34.18 -20.24
C TYR A 74 -21.05 -33.97 -21.58
N LEU A 75 -21.86 -32.92 -21.69
CA LEU A 75 -22.65 -32.64 -22.89
C LEU A 75 -21.80 -32.32 -24.13
N ARG A 76 -20.57 -31.79 -23.95
CA ARG A 76 -19.66 -31.52 -25.08
C ARG A 76 -19.04 -32.77 -25.69
N HIS A 77 -18.84 -33.81 -24.91
CA HIS A 77 -18.07 -34.99 -25.31
C HIS A 77 -18.94 -36.23 -25.51
N GLN A 78 -20.26 -36.11 -25.36
CA GLN A 78 -21.22 -37.22 -25.53
C GLN A 78 -22.16 -36.90 -26.69
N THR A 79 -22.23 -37.79 -27.68
CA THR A 79 -23.09 -37.61 -28.86
C THR A 79 -24.57 -37.90 -28.59
N ASN A 80 -24.90 -38.64 -27.52
CA ASN A 80 -26.27 -38.97 -27.12
C ASN A 80 -26.41 -39.04 -25.58
N PRO A 81 -26.34 -37.89 -24.88
CA PRO A 81 -26.32 -37.87 -23.43
C PRO A 81 -27.62 -38.40 -22.82
N ILE A 82 -27.52 -39.02 -21.65
CA ILE A 82 -28.66 -39.30 -20.80
C ILE A 82 -29.31 -37.98 -20.39
N GLY A 83 -30.63 -37.88 -20.47
CA GLY A 83 -31.34 -36.64 -20.17
C GLY A 83 -31.16 -35.55 -21.25
N ALA A 84 -30.96 -35.95 -22.51
CA ALA A 84 -30.97 -35.02 -23.64
C ALA A 84 -32.24 -34.15 -23.64
N GLY A 85 -32.07 -32.83 -23.75
CA GLY A 85 -33.15 -31.84 -23.66
C GLY A 85 -33.58 -31.48 -22.23
N ILE A 86 -33.00 -32.13 -21.22
CA ILE A 86 -33.29 -31.91 -19.80
C ILE A 86 -32.12 -31.22 -19.15
N PHE A 87 -30.92 -31.80 -19.26
CA PHE A 87 -29.72 -31.17 -18.74
C PHE A 87 -29.31 -29.98 -19.58
N SER A 88 -29.00 -28.91 -18.86
CA SER A 88 -28.27 -27.78 -19.39
C SER A 88 -27.17 -27.40 -18.39
N PRO A 89 -26.03 -26.89 -18.87
CA PRO A 89 -24.99 -26.37 -18.00
C PRO A 89 -25.47 -25.21 -17.13
N LEU A 90 -26.48 -24.48 -17.60
CA LEU A 90 -27.11 -23.37 -16.89
C LEU A 90 -28.50 -23.78 -16.44
N VAL A 91 -28.70 -23.79 -15.13
CA VAL A 91 -30.00 -24.03 -14.50
C VAL A 91 -30.46 -22.74 -13.84
N THR A 92 -31.62 -22.25 -14.24
CA THR A 92 -32.29 -21.09 -13.67
C THR A 92 -33.25 -21.54 -12.59
N SER A 93 -32.91 -21.29 -11.33
CA SER A 93 -33.75 -21.58 -10.18
C SER A 93 -34.62 -20.37 -9.85
N VAL A 94 -35.93 -20.56 -9.84
CA VAL A 94 -36.92 -19.57 -9.41
C VAL A 94 -37.50 -20.00 -8.07
N TYR A 95 -37.29 -19.18 -7.05
CA TYR A 95 -37.82 -19.36 -5.71
C TYR A 95 -39.03 -18.45 -5.53
N LEU A 96 -40.16 -19.01 -5.13
CA LEU A 96 -41.39 -18.30 -4.81
C LEU A 96 -41.66 -18.46 -3.31
N ARG A 97 -41.95 -17.36 -2.61
CA ARG A 97 -42.24 -17.38 -1.17
C ARG A 97 -43.51 -16.62 -0.85
N ASN A 98 -44.39 -17.26 -0.09
CA ASN A 98 -45.51 -16.56 0.53
C ASN A 98 -45.07 -15.96 1.87
N LEU A 99 -45.07 -14.63 2.00
CA LEU A 99 -44.65 -13.97 3.24
C LEU A 99 -45.59 -14.25 4.42
N ARG A 100 -46.89 -14.46 4.17
CA ARG A 100 -47.90 -14.65 5.22
C ARG A 100 -47.88 -16.06 5.80
N SER A 101 -47.74 -17.07 4.95
CA SER A 101 -47.78 -18.49 5.35
C SER A 101 -46.39 -19.15 5.43
N ASN A 102 -45.34 -18.44 5.00
CA ASN A 102 -43.96 -18.91 4.94
C ASN A 102 -43.74 -20.18 4.08
N HIS A 103 -44.72 -20.55 3.25
CA HIS A 103 -44.57 -21.58 2.23
C HIS A 103 -43.56 -21.17 1.17
N ARG A 104 -42.84 -22.16 0.66
CA ARG A 104 -41.74 -21.95 -0.29
C ARG A 104 -41.84 -22.94 -1.43
N ILE A 105 -41.70 -22.44 -2.65
CA ILE A 105 -41.59 -23.23 -3.86
C ILE A 105 -40.26 -22.88 -4.53
N SER A 106 -39.54 -23.88 -5.01
CA SER A 106 -38.42 -23.69 -5.93
C SER A 106 -38.66 -24.47 -7.21
N VAL A 107 -38.53 -23.79 -8.36
CA VAL A 107 -38.64 -24.38 -9.70
C VAL A 107 -37.30 -24.21 -10.39
N ASP A 108 -36.69 -25.30 -10.82
CA ASP A 108 -35.47 -25.30 -11.60
C ASP A 108 -35.82 -25.43 -13.09
N LEU A 109 -35.33 -24.51 -13.91
CA LEU A 109 -35.53 -24.46 -15.36
C LEU A 109 -34.19 -24.61 -16.08
N ASN A 110 -34.15 -25.33 -17.20
CA ASN A 110 -32.98 -25.34 -18.07
C ASN A 110 -32.91 -24.06 -18.94
N SER A 111 -31.83 -23.88 -19.71
CA SER A 111 -31.59 -22.72 -20.60
C SER A 111 -32.67 -22.46 -21.67
N LEU A 112 -33.54 -23.44 -21.93
CA LEU A 112 -34.68 -23.33 -22.86
C LEU A 112 -36.02 -23.11 -22.14
N GLY A 113 -36.03 -23.06 -20.81
CA GLY A 113 -37.25 -22.88 -20.02
C GLY A 113 -38.02 -24.15 -19.71
N ALA A 114 -37.46 -25.34 -19.95
CA ALA A 114 -38.09 -26.58 -19.51
C ALA A 114 -37.77 -26.84 -18.04
N MET A 115 -38.77 -27.29 -17.27
CA MET A 115 -38.60 -27.63 -15.86
C MET A 115 -37.73 -28.88 -15.69
N THR A 116 -36.76 -28.81 -14.79
CA THR A 116 -35.83 -29.89 -14.43
C THR A 116 -35.92 -30.28 -12.96
N GLY A 117 -36.49 -29.42 -12.12
CA GLY A 117 -36.70 -29.68 -10.70
C GLY A 117 -37.82 -28.84 -10.11
N PHE A 118 -38.44 -29.36 -9.06
CA PHE A 118 -39.50 -28.69 -8.31
C PHE A 118 -39.38 -29.05 -6.83
N ARG A 119 -39.60 -28.12 -5.92
CA ARG A 119 -39.68 -28.44 -4.49
C ARG A 119 -40.65 -27.51 -3.80
N PHE A 120 -41.62 -28.08 -3.10
CA PHE A 120 -42.51 -27.41 -2.18
C PHE A 120 -42.08 -27.72 -0.74
N SER A 121 -41.99 -26.69 0.09
CA SER A 121 -41.67 -26.81 1.51
C SER A 121 -42.60 -25.92 2.34
N ALA A 122 -43.27 -26.53 3.31
CA ALA A 122 -44.00 -25.85 4.37
C ALA A 122 -43.09 -25.71 5.62
N PRO A 123 -43.32 -24.70 6.49
CA PRO A 123 -42.58 -24.59 7.74
C PRO A 123 -42.75 -25.86 8.59
N GLN A 124 -41.65 -26.45 9.05
CA GLN A 124 -41.70 -27.66 9.88
C GLN A 124 -42.41 -27.38 11.21
N THR A 125 -43.53 -28.06 11.46
CA THR A 125 -43.97 -28.35 12.83
C THR A 125 -43.09 -29.48 13.37
N LYS A 126 -42.58 -29.34 14.60
CA LYS A 126 -41.76 -30.37 15.28
C LYS A 126 -42.39 -31.76 15.10
N PRO A 127 -41.61 -32.80 14.76
CA PRO A 127 -42.16 -34.14 14.55
C PRO A 127 -42.71 -34.68 15.88
N THR A 128 -43.98 -35.08 15.89
CA THR A 128 -44.57 -35.83 16.99
C THR A 128 -44.05 -37.26 16.91
N ALA A 129 -43.30 -37.68 17.92
CA ALA A 129 -42.81 -39.05 18.06
C ALA A 129 -44.00 -40.02 18.20
N ASN A 130 -44.32 -40.75 17.12
CA ASN A 130 -44.85 -42.13 17.11
C ASN A 130 -45.55 -42.42 15.78
N GLN A 131 -44.81 -42.88 14.76
CA GLN A 131 -45.41 -43.69 13.70
C GLN A 131 -44.46 -44.84 13.33
N LYS A 132 -44.93 -46.07 13.54
CA LYS A 132 -44.27 -47.31 13.10
C LYS A 132 -44.40 -47.46 11.58
N PRO A 133 -43.43 -48.07 10.88
CA PRO A 133 -43.54 -48.29 9.44
C PRO A 133 -44.57 -49.39 9.14
N GLY A 134 -45.62 -49.04 8.41
CA GLY A 134 -46.57 -50.01 7.86
C GLY A 134 -46.10 -50.49 6.48
N THR A 135 -45.83 -51.80 6.37
CA THR A 135 -45.47 -52.48 5.13
C THR A 135 -46.75 -52.76 4.31
N GLN A 136 -47.13 -51.87 3.40
CA GLN A 136 -48.01 -52.19 2.27
C GLN A 136 -47.88 -51.13 1.17
N VAL A 137 -47.36 -51.56 0.02
CA VAL A 137 -47.17 -50.76 -1.20
C VAL A 137 -48.54 -50.52 -1.84
N ALA A 138 -48.96 -49.25 -1.91
CA ALA A 138 -50.15 -48.85 -2.67
C ALA A 138 -49.73 -48.27 -4.03
N ASN A 139 -50.11 -48.95 -5.11
CA ASN A 139 -49.77 -48.67 -6.51
C ASN A 139 -50.12 -47.25 -7.02
N ALA A 140 -51.00 -46.51 -6.34
CA ALA A 140 -51.48 -45.19 -6.78
C ALA A 140 -50.37 -44.11 -6.80
N SER A 141 -49.56 -43.99 -5.75
CA SER A 141 -48.52 -42.93 -5.68
C SER A 141 -47.31 -43.18 -6.59
N LEU A 142 -47.02 -44.46 -6.89
CA LEU A 142 -46.00 -44.82 -7.87
C LEU A 142 -46.47 -44.44 -9.28
N SER A 143 -47.73 -44.71 -9.62
CA SER A 143 -48.30 -44.35 -10.93
C SER A 143 -48.30 -42.84 -11.19
N VAL A 144 -48.65 -42.02 -10.17
CA VAL A 144 -48.59 -40.55 -10.24
C VAL A 144 -47.15 -40.07 -10.46
N SER A 145 -46.20 -40.64 -9.72
CA SER A 145 -44.78 -40.28 -9.84
C SER A 145 -44.18 -40.69 -11.20
N GLU A 146 -44.58 -41.86 -11.71
CA GLU A 146 -44.14 -42.40 -13.00
C GLU A 146 -44.75 -41.61 -14.17
N GLU A 147 -46.05 -41.29 -14.13
CA GLU A 147 -46.73 -40.47 -15.14
C GLU A 147 -46.13 -39.06 -15.18
N PHE A 148 -45.84 -38.48 -14.02
CA PHE A 148 -45.18 -37.19 -13.92
C PHE A 148 -43.78 -37.21 -14.55
N LEU A 149 -42.95 -38.21 -14.25
CA LEU A 149 -41.62 -38.35 -14.87
C LEU A 149 -41.70 -38.67 -16.35
N LYS A 150 -42.67 -39.45 -16.83
CA LYS A 150 -42.91 -39.68 -18.27
C LYS A 150 -43.20 -38.37 -18.99
N LYS A 151 -44.00 -37.49 -18.38
CA LYS A 151 -44.34 -36.17 -18.93
C LYS A 151 -43.14 -35.22 -18.93
N LEU A 152 -42.32 -35.27 -17.89
CA LEU A 152 -41.12 -34.44 -17.73
C LEU A 152 -39.95 -34.89 -18.62
N LEU A 153 -39.62 -36.18 -18.59
CA LEU A 153 -38.47 -36.76 -19.29
C LEU A 153 -38.78 -37.12 -20.76
N LYS A 154 -40.06 -37.19 -21.13
CA LYS A 154 -40.55 -37.57 -22.47
C LYS A 154 -39.83 -38.83 -22.97
N ASN A 155 -39.17 -38.75 -24.12
CA ASN A 155 -38.47 -39.85 -24.77
C ASN A 155 -37.26 -40.37 -23.98
N SER A 156 -36.75 -39.61 -23.00
CA SER A 156 -35.63 -40.01 -22.16
C SER A 156 -36.03 -40.94 -21.02
N PHE A 157 -37.33 -41.02 -20.69
CA PHE A 157 -37.84 -41.84 -19.58
C PHE A 157 -37.48 -43.33 -19.73
N SER A 158 -37.47 -43.85 -20.97
CA SER A 158 -37.17 -45.26 -21.26
C SER A 158 -35.76 -45.70 -20.85
N ARG A 159 -34.85 -44.76 -20.59
CA ARG A 159 -33.48 -45.03 -20.13
C ARG A 159 -33.36 -45.14 -18.60
N PHE A 160 -34.42 -44.83 -17.87
CA PHE A 160 -34.44 -44.83 -16.41
C PHE A 160 -35.06 -46.13 -15.88
N SER A 161 -34.36 -46.80 -14.97
CA SER A 161 -34.89 -47.93 -14.21
C SER A 161 -35.29 -47.50 -12.80
N LEU A 162 -36.38 -48.05 -12.29
CA LEU A 162 -36.78 -47.84 -10.90
C LEU A 162 -35.75 -48.52 -9.99
N SER A 163 -35.10 -47.75 -9.13
CA SER A 163 -34.06 -48.25 -8.22
C SER A 163 -34.59 -48.50 -6.82
N ASP A 164 -35.50 -47.64 -6.33
CA ASP A 164 -36.08 -47.74 -4.98
C ASP A 164 -37.43 -47.00 -4.92
N ALA A 165 -38.38 -47.55 -4.17
CA ALA A 165 -39.70 -46.96 -3.93
C ALA A 165 -40.06 -47.16 -2.45
N GLY A 166 -39.73 -46.16 -1.61
CA GLY A 166 -39.78 -46.26 -0.15
C GLY A 166 -40.64 -45.19 0.51
N SER A 167 -41.17 -45.50 1.70
CA SER A 167 -41.89 -44.56 2.57
C SER A 167 -40.89 -43.81 3.45
N GLN A 168 -40.95 -42.48 3.46
CA GLN A 168 -40.11 -41.66 4.32
C GLN A 168 -41.02 -40.82 5.22
N ASP A 169 -41.40 -41.39 6.36
CA ASP A 169 -42.23 -40.75 7.39
C ASP A 169 -43.70 -40.48 7.01
N GLY A 170 -44.59 -40.53 8.01
CA GLY A 170 -46.06 -40.47 7.86
C GLY A 170 -46.59 -39.58 6.73
N ASN A 171 -47.23 -40.21 5.73
CA ASN A 171 -47.81 -39.64 4.50
C ASN A 171 -46.87 -39.13 3.40
N ASN A 172 -45.54 -39.11 3.56
CA ASN A 172 -44.61 -38.70 2.50
C ASN A 172 -43.98 -39.92 1.81
N ARG A 173 -44.16 -40.04 0.50
CA ARG A 173 -43.67 -41.19 -0.30
C ARG A 173 -42.64 -40.72 -1.30
N GLN A 174 -41.54 -41.48 -1.43
CA GLN A 174 -40.44 -41.15 -2.34
C GLN A 174 -40.17 -42.31 -3.30
N ALA A 175 -40.09 -42.01 -4.58
CA ALA A 175 -39.68 -42.96 -5.61
C ALA A 175 -38.44 -42.44 -6.34
N THR A 176 -37.50 -43.34 -6.62
CA THR A 176 -36.19 -43.02 -7.18
C THR A 176 -35.92 -43.86 -8.42
N TRP A 177 -35.64 -43.17 -9.52
CA TRP A 177 -35.24 -43.75 -10.79
C TRP A 177 -33.79 -43.41 -11.09
N VAL A 178 -33.06 -44.37 -11.65
CA VAL A 178 -31.65 -44.22 -11.99
C VAL A 178 -31.44 -44.52 -13.47
N ALA A 179 -30.68 -43.67 -14.15
CA ALA A 179 -30.13 -43.94 -15.47
C ALA A 179 -28.62 -43.75 -15.38
N SER A 180 -27.83 -44.59 -16.04
CA SER A 180 -26.37 -44.43 -16.07
C SER A 180 -25.79 -44.74 -17.42
N ASP A 181 -24.78 -43.96 -17.82
CA ASP A 181 -23.88 -44.29 -18.92
C ASP A 181 -22.45 -44.39 -18.38
N ASN A 182 -21.46 -44.54 -19.28
CA ASN A 182 -20.06 -44.69 -18.90
C ASN A 182 -19.51 -43.47 -18.12
N ARG A 183 -20.15 -42.29 -18.20
CA ARG A 183 -19.64 -41.04 -17.64
C ARG A 183 -20.47 -40.50 -16.49
N LEU A 184 -21.78 -40.71 -16.50
CA LEU A 184 -22.70 -40.06 -15.58
C LEU A 184 -23.81 -41.01 -15.12
N ARG A 185 -24.06 -41.03 -13.80
CA ARG A 185 -25.23 -41.65 -13.17
C ARG A 185 -26.21 -40.55 -12.77
N VAL A 186 -27.41 -40.59 -13.34
CA VAL A 186 -28.51 -39.66 -13.05
C VAL A 186 -29.50 -40.31 -12.11
N THR A 187 -29.81 -39.62 -11.02
CA THR A 187 -30.83 -40.03 -10.06
C THR A 187 -32.00 -39.06 -10.14
N ALA A 188 -33.16 -39.53 -10.59
CA ALA A 188 -34.41 -38.77 -10.57
C ALA A 188 -35.24 -39.21 -9.37
N ARG A 189 -35.53 -38.28 -8.47
CA ARG A 189 -36.31 -38.51 -7.25
C ARG A 189 -37.61 -37.73 -7.33
N VAL A 190 -38.73 -38.39 -7.03
CA VAL A 190 -40.05 -37.77 -6.90
C VAL A 190 -40.58 -38.01 -5.49
N GLU A 191 -41.00 -36.93 -4.85
CA GLU A 191 -41.64 -36.91 -3.53
C GLU A 191 -43.13 -36.59 -3.73
N THR A 192 -43.98 -37.38 -3.10
CA THR A 192 -45.44 -37.22 -3.15
C THR A 192 -46.03 -37.23 -1.75
N LYS A 193 -47.03 -36.36 -1.53
CA LYS A 193 -47.84 -36.31 -0.32
C LYS A 193 -49.31 -36.24 -0.72
N GLU A 194 -50.14 -37.16 -0.22
CA GLU A 194 -51.59 -37.19 -0.48
C GLU A 194 -51.92 -37.09 -2.00
N ASP A 195 -51.25 -37.91 -2.81
CA ASP A 195 -51.36 -37.97 -4.28
C ASP A 195 -51.00 -36.67 -5.04
N ARG A 196 -50.31 -35.73 -4.39
CA ARG A 196 -49.72 -34.54 -5.03
C ARG A 196 -48.20 -34.61 -5.02
N VAL A 197 -47.58 -34.16 -6.10
CA VAL A 197 -46.11 -34.02 -6.19
C VAL A 197 -45.66 -32.83 -5.35
N THR A 198 -44.83 -33.11 -4.36
CA THR A 198 -44.25 -32.10 -3.45
C THR A 198 -42.79 -31.83 -3.77
N GLY A 199 -42.10 -32.74 -4.43
CA GLY A 199 -40.68 -32.58 -4.78
C GLY A 199 -40.27 -33.42 -5.97
N VAL A 200 -39.38 -32.87 -6.79
CA VAL A 200 -38.76 -33.51 -7.94
C VAL A 200 -37.33 -33.00 -8.01
N SER A 201 -36.36 -33.91 -7.96
CA SER A 201 -34.94 -33.57 -8.16
C SER A 201 -34.29 -34.55 -9.12
N ILE A 202 -33.66 -34.03 -10.17
CA ILE A 202 -32.85 -34.79 -11.10
C ILE A 202 -31.39 -34.43 -10.84
N GLU A 203 -30.65 -35.34 -10.21
CA GLU A 203 -29.29 -35.09 -9.75
C GLU A 203 -28.28 -35.93 -10.54
N PRO A 204 -27.31 -35.28 -11.23
CA PRO A 204 -26.24 -35.98 -11.91
C PRO A 204 -25.07 -36.27 -10.95
N THR A 205 -24.60 -37.51 -10.94
CA THR A 205 -23.42 -37.98 -10.20
C THR A 205 -22.38 -38.51 -11.18
N MET A 206 -21.11 -38.12 -11.05
CA MET A 206 -20.04 -38.62 -11.90
C MET A 206 -19.78 -40.12 -11.67
N THR A 207 -19.45 -40.85 -12.72
CA THR A 207 -18.79 -42.16 -12.59
C THR A 207 -17.34 -41.99 -12.11
N SER A 208 -16.74 -43.07 -11.62
CA SER A 208 -15.32 -43.10 -11.24
C SER A 208 -14.41 -42.71 -12.41
N GLU A 209 -14.69 -43.21 -13.61
CA GLU A 209 -13.93 -42.91 -14.84
C GLU A 209 -13.96 -41.42 -15.19
N MET A 210 -15.15 -40.80 -15.24
CA MET A 210 -15.27 -39.36 -15.53
C MET A 210 -14.58 -38.51 -14.45
N ARG A 211 -14.67 -38.94 -13.18
CA ARG A 211 -14.00 -38.26 -12.07
C ARG A 211 -12.48 -38.30 -12.21
N GLU A 212 -11.91 -39.44 -12.60
CA GLU A 212 -10.47 -39.56 -12.88
C GLU A 212 -10.04 -38.74 -14.09
N GLU A 213 -10.81 -38.76 -15.19
CA GLU A 213 -10.56 -37.95 -16.40
C GLU A 213 -10.57 -36.44 -16.07
N MET A 214 -11.57 -35.98 -15.31
CA MET A 214 -11.66 -34.58 -14.87
C MET A 214 -10.52 -34.20 -13.92
N ASN A 215 -10.10 -35.12 -13.04
CA ASN A 215 -8.97 -34.89 -12.12
C ASN A 215 -7.64 -34.84 -12.88
N ALA A 216 -7.45 -35.67 -13.91
CA ALA A 216 -6.27 -35.68 -14.77
C ALA A 216 -6.15 -34.38 -15.59
N ARG A 217 -7.29 -33.82 -16.06
CA ARG A 217 -7.32 -32.52 -16.76
C ARG A 217 -7.08 -31.32 -15.84
N ARG A 218 -7.43 -31.42 -14.55
CA ARG A 218 -7.15 -30.38 -13.56
C ARG A 218 -5.67 -30.35 -13.19
N SER A 219 -4.85 -29.77 -14.08
CA SER A 219 -3.42 -29.57 -13.84
C SER A 219 -3.18 -28.94 -12.46
N THR A 220 -2.30 -29.56 -11.67
CA THR A 220 -1.90 -29.04 -10.35
C THR A 220 -1.42 -27.59 -10.49
N ALA A 221 -0.66 -27.29 -11.55
CA ALA A 221 -0.17 -25.95 -11.87
C ALA A 221 -1.27 -24.90 -12.09
N GLY A 222 -2.38 -25.24 -12.76
CA GLY A 222 -3.51 -24.32 -12.94
C GLY A 222 -4.20 -23.97 -11.61
N ARG A 223 -4.36 -24.96 -10.72
CA ARG A 223 -4.87 -24.73 -9.36
C ARG A 223 -3.90 -23.88 -8.53
N THR A 224 -2.60 -24.14 -8.62
CA THR A 224 -1.59 -23.35 -7.92
C THR A 224 -1.58 -21.90 -8.41
N LEU A 225 -1.63 -21.66 -9.73
CA LEU A 225 -1.66 -20.30 -10.30
C LEU A 225 -2.96 -19.54 -9.97
N ALA A 226 -4.13 -20.20 -10.02
CA ALA A 226 -5.39 -19.60 -9.59
C ALA A 226 -5.41 -19.29 -8.09
N GLY A 227 -4.82 -20.18 -7.27
CA GLY A 227 -4.62 -19.97 -5.84
C GLY A 227 -3.64 -18.82 -5.55
N ILE A 228 -2.56 -18.69 -6.33
CA ILE A 228 -1.57 -17.59 -6.22
C ILE A 228 -2.26 -16.23 -6.40
N GLY A 229 -3.27 -16.12 -7.29
CA GLY A 229 -4.07 -14.90 -7.44
C GLY A 229 -4.66 -14.42 -6.12
N SER A 230 -5.12 -15.32 -5.26
CA SER A 230 -5.62 -15.00 -3.92
C SER A 230 -4.50 -14.60 -2.94
N PHE A 231 -3.28 -15.14 -3.13
CA PHE A 231 -2.09 -14.75 -2.37
C PHE A 231 -1.49 -13.41 -2.80
N THR A 232 -1.86 -12.82 -3.95
CA THR A 232 -1.33 -11.52 -4.37
C THR A 232 -1.82 -10.35 -3.50
N TYR A 233 -3.02 -10.47 -2.93
CA TYR A 233 -3.66 -9.41 -2.16
C TYR A 233 -2.94 -9.12 -0.84
N LEU A 234 -2.36 -10.14 -0.18
CA LEU A 234 -1.72 -9.99 1.12
C LEU A 234 -0.35 -9.27 1.04
N PRO A 235 0.61 -9.66 0.17
CA PRO A 235 1.84 -8.91 -0.06
C PRO A 235 1.56 -7.51 -0.59
N LEU A 236 0.54 -7.33 -1.43
CA LEU A 236 0.12 -6.02 -1.93
C LEU A 236 -0.37 -5.13 -0.79
N ALA A 237 -1.26 -5.64 0.07
CA ALA A 237 -1.74 -4.93 1.25
C ALA A 237 -0.59 -4.59 2.21
N LEU A 238 0.37 -5.49 2.39
CA LEU A 238 1.54 -5.30 3.23
C LEU A 238 2.50 -4.25 2.64
N LEU A 239 2.73 -4.25 1.33
CA LEU A 239 3.48 -3.22 0.62
C LEU A 239 2.80 -1.85 0.80
N ILE A 240 1.49 -1.78 0.55
CA ILE A 240 0.68 -0.57 0.69
C ILE A 240 0.78 -0.04 2.13
N ALA A 241 0.66 -0.92 3.13
CA ALA A 241 0.80 -0.56 4.55
C ALA A 241 2.21 -0.04 4.86
N ILE A 242 3.26 -0.75 4.44
CA ILE A 242 4.65 -0.31 4.63
C ILE A 242 4.85 1.07 4.03
N PHE A 243 4.49 1.28 2.76
CA PHE A 243 4.68 2.57 2.09
C PHE A 243 3.87 3.70 2.73
N TYR A 244 2.65 3.41 3.18
CA TYR A 244 1.83 4.39 3.90
C TYR A 244 2.41 4.78 5.24
N PHE A 245 2.76 3.81 6.09
CA PHE A 245 3.37 4.12 7.39
C PHE A 245 4.73 4.80 7.24
N THR A 246 5.50 4.42 6.20
CA THR A 246 6.75 5.12 5.86
C THR A 246 6.50 6.55 5.38
N GLY A 247 5.46 6.78 4.58
CA GLY A 247 5.05 8.11 4.11
C GLY A 247 4.49 8.99 5.22
N LEU A 248 3.73 8.40 6.15
CA LEU A 248 3.17 9.04 7.34
C LEU A 248 4.28 9.44 8.32
N ALA A 249 5.20 8.51 8.62
CA ALA A 249 6.36 8.77 9.47
C ALA A 249 7.26 9.90 8.94
N ARG A 250 7.29 10.07 7.61
CA ARG A 250 8.06 11.12 6.95
C ARG A 250 7.29 12.44 6.76
N ARG A 251 6.05 12.56 7.26
CA ARG A 251 5.14 13.73 7.10
C ARG A 251 4.92 14.14 5.62
N GLN A 252 4.87 13.16 4.72
CA GLN A 252 4.84 13.40 3.27
C GLN A 252 3.45 13.29 2.64
N ILE A 253 2.42 13.01 3.43
CA ILE A 253 1.05 12.77 2.96
C ILE A 253 0.23 14.07 3.01
N HIS A 254 -0.32 14.49 1.86
CA HIS A 254 -1.29 15.59 1.76
C HIS A 254 -2.71 15.04 1.84
N HIS A 255 -3.53 15.52 2.78
CA HIS A 255 -4.86 14.99 3.06
C HIS A 255 -6.03 15.48 2.16
N PRO A 256 -6.07 16.70 1.59
CA PRO A 256 -7.31 17.23 0.96
C PRO A 256 -7.74 16.53 -0.34
N THR A 257 -6.86 16.38 -1.33
CA THR A 257 -7.18 15.68 -2.60
C THR A 257 -7.38 14.19 -2.40
N THR A 258 -6.77 13.66 -1.35
CA THR A 258 -6.77 12.24 -0.99
C THR A 258 -8.11 11.85 -0.38
N LEU A 259 -8.74 12.75 0.40
CA LEU A 259 -10.06 12.54 0.99
C LEU A 259 -11.17 12.50 -0.08
N VAL A 260 -11.04 13.30 -1.14
CA VAL A 260 -11.95 13.24 -2.31
C VAL A 260 -11.86 11.88 -3.00
N PHE A 261 -10.66 11.32 -3.16
CA PHE A 261 -10.49 9.98 -3.72
C PHE A 261 -11.05 8.88 -2.80
N LEU A 262 -10.89 8.99 -1.48
CA LEU A 262 -11.53 8.07 -0.51
C LEU A 262 -13.05 8.09 -0.67
N VAL A 263 -13.64 9.28 -0.76
CA VAL A 263 -15.08 9.44 -0.93
C VAL A 263 -15.53 8.90 -2.28
N ILE A 264 -14.82 9.18 -3.38
CA ILE A 264 -15.15 8.64 -4.71
C ILE A 264 -15.00 7.12 -4.74
N ALA A 265 -13.92 6.57 -4.20
CA ALA A 265 -13.70 5.12 -4.15
C ALA A 265 -14.71 4.43 -3.25
N PHE A 266 -15.05 5.02 -2.09
CA PHE A 266 -16.09 4.54 -1.19
C PHE A 266 -17.46 4.60 -1.87
N LEU A 267 -17.85 5.74 -2.43
CA LEU A 267 -19.11 5.88 -3.14
C LEU A 267 -19.17 4.95 -4.34
N PHE A 268 -18.11 4.82 -5.14
CA PHE A 268 -18.08 3.90 -6.28
C PHE A 268 -18.27 2.45 -5.82
N THR A 269 -17.48 1.99 -4.85
CA THR A 269 -17.55 0.60 -4.35
C THR A 269 -18.88 0.35 -3.62
N PHE A 270 -19.35 1.31 -2.82
CA PHE A 270 -20.63 1.26 -2.12
C PHE A 270 -21.78 1.24 -3.13
N PHE A 271 -21.80 2.11 -4.15
CA PHE A 271 -22.87 2.12 -5.15
C PHE A 271 -22.83 0.87 -6.04
N THR A 272 -21.67 0.42 -6.54
CA THR A 272 -21.61 -0.80 -7.36
C THR A 272 -22.10 -2.02 -6.58
N ASN A 273 -21.74 -2.10 -5.30
CA ASN A 273 -22.10 -3.22 -4.48
C ASN A 273 -23.51 -3.12 -3.93
N VAL A 274 -23.98 -1.95 -3.50
CA VAL A 274 -25.39 -1.71 -3.17
C VAL A 274 -26.23 -2.00 -4.40
N ILE A 275 -25.88 -1.57 -5.60
CA ILE A 275 -26.64 -1.89 -6.81
C ILE A 275 -26.65 -3.40 -7.09
N SER A 276 -25.52 -4.09 -6.93
CA SER A 276 -25.44 -5.55 -7.09
C SER A 276 -26.26 -6.29 -6.03
N GLU A 277 -26.24 -5.83 -4.78
CA GLU A 277 -26.96 -6.43 -3.66
C GLU A 277 -28.43 -6.01 -3.65
N PHE A 278 -28.79 -4.83 -4.13
CA PHE A 278 -30.18 -4.36 -4.31
C PHE A 278 -30.84 -5.15 -5.44
N ALA A 279 -30.07 -5.56 -6.46
CA ALA A 279 -30.51 -6.48 -7.50
C ALA A 279 -30.74 -7.92 -6.97
N ASP A 280 -29.99 -8.37 -5.95
CA ASP A 280 -30.03 -9.76 -5.45
C ASP A 280 -30.76 -9.99 -4.10
N SER A 281 -30.84 -8.97 -3.23
CA SER A 281 -31.13 -9.12 -1.78
C SER A 281 -32.39 -8.41 -1.27
N LEU A 282 -33.03 -7.57 -2.07
CA LEU A 282 -34.29 -6.94 -1.64
C LEU A 282 -35.50 -7.86 -1.66
N VAL A 283 -35.36 -9.06 -2.24
CA VAL A 283 -36.49 -10.00 -2.32
C VAL A 283 -36.44 -11.12 -1.29
N LEU A 284 -35.30 -11.54 -0.77
CA LEU A 284 -35.27 -12.55 0.30
C LEU A 284 -34.07 -12.38 1.23
N GLY A 285 -34.36 -12.04 2.48
CA GLY A 285 -33.42 -12.03 3.59
C GLY A 285 -32.54 -13.29 3.59
N THR A 286 -31.25 -13.06 3.70
CA THR A 286 -30.20 -14.06 3.84
C THR A 286 -30.50 -15.01 5.00
N THR A 287 -31.07 -16.17 4.69
CA THR A 287 -30.57 -17.54 4.99
C THR A 287 -31.71 -18.54 4.83
N PHE A 288 -31.53 -19.49 3.92
CA PHE A 288 -32.36 -20.71 3.90
C PHE A 288 -31.87 -21.78 4.89
N SER A 289 -30.92 -21.48 5.80
CA SER A 289 -30.47 -22.48 6.79
C SER A 289 -29.75 -21.92 8.03
N THR A 290 -30.31 -20.99 8.80
CA THR A 290 -29.84 -20.77 10.18
C THR A 290 -31.01 -20.78 11.15
N GLY A 291 -31.32 -21.97 11.68
CA GLY A 291 -32.36 -22.18 12.69
C GLY A 291 -32.08 -21.58 14.07
N THR A 292 -31.17 -20.61 14.21
CA THR A 292 -30.69 -20.12 15.52
C THR A 292 -30.30 -18.65 15.57
N VAL A 293 -30.33 -17.89 14.47
CA VAL A 293 -29.88 -16.47 14.47
C VAL A 293 -31.08 -15.53 14.31
N ASN A 294 -31.20 -14.55 15.22
CA ASN A 294 -32.25 -13.51 15.20
C ASN A 294 -32.35 -12.88 13.79
N TYR A 295 -33.57 -12.75 13.25
CA TYR A 295 -33.84 -12.20 11.90
C TYR A 295 -33.10 -10.90 11.63
N TRP A 296 -33.07 -9.99 12.62
CA TRP A 296 -32.37 -8.71 12.48
C TRP A 296 -30.85 -8.88 12.41
N VAL A 297 -30.29 -9.86 13.12
CA VAL A 297 -28.85 -10.18 13.05
C VAL A 297 -28.52 -10.84 11.70
N ALA A 298 -29.36 -11.77 11.23
CA ALA A 298 -29.18 -12.40 9.91
C ALA A 298 -29.32 -11.41 8.74
N LEU A 299 -30.11 -10.34 8.92
CA LEU A 299 -30.30 -9.27 7.93
C LEU A 299 -29.21 -8.19 7.99
N LEU A 300 -28.81 -7.75 9.19
CA LEU A 300 -27.92 -6.61 9.38
C LEU A 300 -26.44 -7.01 9.47
N ALA A 301 -26.11 -8.18 10.02
CA ALA A 301 -24.70 -8.56 10.20
C ALA A 301 -23.95 -8.76 8.87
N PRO A 302 -24.51 -9.42 7.83
CA PRO A 302 -23.86 -9.50 6.53
C PRO A 302 -23.67 -8.11 5.92
N LYS A 303 -24.69 -7.23 6.01
CA LYS A 303 -24.64 -5.85 5.49
C LYS A 303 -23.61 -4.99 6.22
N LEU A 304 -23.45 -5.18 7.54
CA LEU A 304 -22.46 -4.48 8.35
C LEU A 304 -21.04 -4.97 8.05
N ILE A 305 -20.83 -6.30 8.00
CA ILE A 305 -19.55 -6.91 7.58
C ILE A 305 -19.19 -6.43 6.17
N PHE A 306 -20.18 -6.35 5.30
CA PHE A 306 -20.04 -5.89 3.92
C PHE A 306 -19.70 -4.39 3.83
N LEU A 307 -20.38 -3.54 4.59
CA LEU A 307 -20.04 -2.11 4.72
C LEU A 307 -18.60 -1.94 5.22
N LEU A 308 -18.20 -2.70 6.24
CA LEU A 308 -16.85 -2.67 6.81
C LEU A 308 -15.80 -3.15 5.80
N LEU A 309 -16.08 -4.18 5.00
CA LEU A 309 -15.20 -4.66 3.95
C LEU A 309 -15.00 -3.59 2.86
N ASN A 310 -16.09 -2.95 2.43
CA ASN A 310 -16.08 -1.88 1.43
C ASN A 310 -15.34 -0.63 1.95
N LEU A 311 -15.55 -0.27 3.21
CA LEU A 311 -14.81 0.79 3.87
C LEU A 311 -13.31 0.44 3.92
N GLY A 312 -12.97 -0.83 4.17
CA GLY A 312 -11.60 -1.34 4.10
C GLY A 312 -10.98 -1.26 2.71
N ILE A 313 -11.72 -1.61 1.65
CA ILE A 313 -11.25 -1.50 0.25
C ILE A 313 -11.05 -0.03 -0.14
N ALA A 314 -12.02 0.83 0.16
CA ALA A 314 -11.92 2.27 -0.09
C ALA A 314 -10.77 2.89 0.70
N PHE A 315 -10.57 2.46 1.94
CA PHE A 315 -9.43 2.86 2.77
C PHE A 315 -8.10 2.36 2.17
N GLY A 316 -8.03 1.12 1.70
CA GLY A 316 -6.85 0.60 0.99
C GLY A 316 -6.53 1.39 -0.28
N ALA A 317 -7.55 1.73 -1.06
CA ALA A 317 -7.41 2.57 -2.25
C ALA A 317 -6.95 3.99 -1.88
N TYR A 318 -7.49 4.58 -0.80
CA TYR A 318 -7.06 5.85 -0.24
C TYR A 318 -5.59 5.82 0.20
N VAL A 319 -5.20 4.81 0.97
CA VAL A 319 -3.83 4.61 1.46
C VAL A 319 -2.86 4.48 0.28
N THR A 320 -3.23 3.71 -0.75
CA THR A 320 -2.43 3.52 -1.96
C THR A 320 -2.33 4.81 -2.79
N TRP A 321 -3.44 5.53 -2.97
CA TRP A 321 -3.46 6.83 -3.64
C TRP A 321 -2.60 7.85 -2.87
N SER A 322 -2.77 7.92 -1.55
CA SER A 322 -2.05 8.82 -0.66
C SER A 322 -0.54 8.62 -0.69
N ALA A 323 -0.10 7.36 -0.57
CA ALA A 323 1.31 7.02 -0.63
C ALA A 323 1.84 7.19 -2.06
N GLY A 324 1.11 6.73 -3.05
CA GLY A 324 1.47 6.83 -4.47
C GLY A 324 1.63 8.27 -4.93
N GLN A 325 0.67 9.14 -4.64
CA GLN A 325 0.69 10.56 -5.01
C GLN A 325 1.86 11.31 -4.36
N ALA A 326 2.07 11.11 -3.05
CA ALA A 326 3.15 11.76 -2.30
C ALA A 326 4.54 11.45 -2.89
N LEU A 327 4.75 10.21 -3.36
CA LEU A 327 6.01 9.81 -3.99
C LEU A 327 6.07 10.12 -5.49
N ALA A 328 4.96 9.98 -6.22
CA ALA A 328 4.87 10.28 -7.65
C ALA A 328 5.16 11.76 -7.94
N LEU A 329 4.77 12.65 -7.03
CA LEU A 329 5.07 14.07 -7.13
C LEU A 329 6.57 14.37 -7.18
N ARG A 330 7.48 13.44 -6.82
CA ARG A 330 8.93 13.65 -6.97
C ARG A 330 9.45 13.43 -8.39
N ILE A 331 8.63 12.86 -9.28
CA ILE A 331 9.03 12.49 -10.63
C ILE A 331 8.44 13.51 -11.61
N PRO A 332 9.26 14.30 -12.33
CA PRO A 332 8.78 15.32 -13.26
C PRO A 332 7.85 14.77 -14.36
N ASP A 333 8.03 13.51 -14.76
CA ASP A 333 7.24 12.81 -15.79
C ASP A 333 6.39 11.67 -15.18
N ARG A 334 5.71 11.98 -14.06
CA ARG A 334 4.91 11.01 -13.31
C ARG A 334 3.71 10.49 -14.11
N ARG A 335 3.50 9.17 -14.08
CA ARG A 335 2.43 8.49 -14.84
C ARG A 335 1.03 8.66 -14.24
N THR A 336 0.92 9.29 -13.07
CA THR A 336 -0.34 9.61 -12.37
C THR A 336 -0.96 10.94 -12.80
N LEU A 337 -0.26 11.77 -13.60
CA LEU A 337 -0.66 13.13 -13.94
C LEU A 337 -2.08 13.23 -14.53
N SER A 338 -2.48 12.29 -15.40
CA SER A 338 -3.82 12.27 -16.00
C SER A 338 -4.92 12.07 -14.95
N ILE A 339 -4.69 11.24 -13.93
CA ILE A 339 -5.69 11.06 -12.86
C ILE A 339 -5.72 12.28 -11.94
N GLU A 340 -4.57 12.86 -11.61
CA GLU A 340 -4.50 14.08 -10.79
C GLU A 340 -5.24 15.25 -11.43
N LEU A 341 -5.07 15.44 -12.74
CA LEU A 341 -5.78 16.48 -13.49
C LEU A 341 -7.29 16.22 -13.52
N ALA A 342 -7.71 14.98 -13.77
CA ALA A 342 -9.11 14.60 -13.75
C ALA A 342 -9.77 14.89 -12.39
N LEU A 343 -9.11 14.53 -11.28
CA LEU A 343 -9.60 14.77 -9.92
C LEU A 343 -9.64 16.26 -9.56
N LYS A 344 -8.77 17.10 -10.14
CA LYS A 344 -8.83 18.56 -10.01
C LYS A 344 -9.91 19.21 -10.91
N GLY A 345 -10.76 18.42 -11.56
CA GLY A 345 -11.78 18.90 -12.49
C GLY A 345 -11.24 19.31 -13.86
N LYS A 346 -9.94 19.10 -14.14
CA LYS A 346 -9.26 19.52 -15.39
C LYS A 346 -9.34 18.42 -16.46
N ILE A 347 -10.57 18.01 -16.76
CA ILE A 347 -10.87 16.87 -17.65
C ILE A 347 -10.53 17.12 -19.15
N LEU A 348 -10.56 18.38 -19.60
CA LEU A 348 -10.30 18.79 -20.99
C LEU A 348 -8.81 19.12 -21.26
N THR A 349 -7.91 18.32 -20.70
CA THR A 349 -6.46 18.45 -20.91
C THR A 349 -5.93 17.28 -21.75
N LYS A 350 -4.87 17.52 -22.53
CA LYS A 350 -4.27 16.50 -23.41
C LYS A 350 -3.94 15.18 -22.69
N PRO A 351 -3.32 15.15 -21.48
CA PRO A 351 -3.01 13.90 -20.80
C PRO A 351 -4.26 13.10 -20.38
N VAL A 352 -5.33 13.78 -19.96
CA VAL A 352 -6.58 13.14 -19.54
C VAL A 352 -7.30 12.55 -20.75
N THR A 353 -7.55 13.37 -21.76
CA THR A 353 -8.29 12.99 -22.96
C THR A 353 -7.55 11.94 -23.78
N ALA A 354 -6.22 12.06 -23.92
CA ALA A 354 -5.40 11.03 -24.56
C ALA A 354 -5.41 9.73 -23.76
N GLY A 355 -5.38 9.80 -22.42
CA GLY A 355 -5.46 8.64 -21.55
C GLY A 355 -6.79 7.89 -21.71
N ILE A 356 -7.91 8.61 -21.65
CA ILE A 356 -9.25 8.03 -21.86
C ILE A 356 -9.34 7.40 -23.25
N LEU A 357 -8.98 8.14 -24.31
CA LEU A 357 -9.08 7.66 -25.68
C LEU A 357 -8.19 6.44 -25.94
N ALA A 358 -6.94 6.48 -25.49
CA ALA A 358 -6.02 5.34 -25.60
C ALA A 358 -6.54 4.12 -24.84
N GLY A 359 -7.14 4.33 -23.66
CA GLY A 359 -7.78 3.29 -22.88
C GLY A 359 -8.94 2.63 -23.63
N VAL A 360 -9.91 3.41 -24.10
CA VAL A 360 -11.07 2.88 -24.84
C VAL A 360 -10.61 2.09 -26.08
N LEU A 361 -9.63 2.61 -26.84
CA LEU A 361 -9.08 1.90 -28.00
C LEU A 361 -8.44 0.56 -27.61
N ALA A 362 -7.57 0.57 -26.60
CA ALA A 362 -6.82 -0.62 -26.20
C ALA A 362 -7.66 -1.66 -25.45
N GLY A 363 -8.82 -1.29 -24.91
CA GLY A 363 -9.72 -2.21 -24.22
C GLY A 363 -10.20 -3.35 -25.11
N GLY A 364 -10.45 -3.08 -26.40
CA GLY A 364 -10.82 -4.10 -27.37
C GLY A 364 -9.72 -5.12 -27.63
N LEU A 365 -8.47 -4.66 -27.69
CA LEU A 365 -7.31 -5.54 -27.82
C LEU A 365 -7.16 -6.43 -26.59
N LEU A 366 -7.24 -5.85 -25.38
CA LEU A 366 -7.14 -6.59 -24.12
C LEU A 366 -8.23 -7.67 -24.03
N ALA A 367 -9.46 -7.33 -24.42
CA ALA A 367 -10.59 -8.25 -24.42
C ALA A 367 -10.43 -9.40 -25.43
N ALA A 368 -9.82 -9.15 -26.58
CA ALA A 368 -9.63 -10.14 -27.63
C ALA A 368 -8.50 -11.15 -27.34
N LEU A 369 -7.52 -10.79 -26.49
CA LEU A 369 -6.31 -11.60 -26.26
C LEU A 369 -6.60 -13.08 -25.92
N PRO A 370 -7.48 -13.41 -24.97
CA PRO A 370 -7.73 -14.82 -24.65
C PRO A 370 -8.33 -15.60 -25.83
N PHE A 371 -9.22 -14.96 -26.59
CA PHE A 371 -9.85 -15.56 -27.76
C PHE A 371 -8.87 -15.75 -28.91
N LEU A 372 -7.95 -14.81 -29.10
CA LEU A 372 -6.86 -14.94 -30.08
C LEU A 372 -5.92 -16.09 -29.72
N VAL A 373 -5.55 -16.22 -28.44
CA VAL A 373 -4.72 -17.35 -27.96
C VAL A 373 -5.42 -18.69 -28.19
N LEU A 374 -6.71 -18.78 -27.88
CA LEU A 374 -7.51 -19.98 -28.14
C LEU A 374 -7.64 -20.27 -29.64
N ALA A 375 -7.86 -19.25 -30.47
CA ALA A 375 -7.98 -19.39 -31.92
C ALA A 375 -6.71 -19.93 -32.59
N THR A 376 -5.53 -19.80 -31.98
CA THR A 376 -4.29 -20.36 -32.52
C THR A 376 -4.27 -21.89 -32.57
N GLY A 377 -5.07 -22.56 -31.72
CA GLY A 377 -5.05 -24.02 -31.59
C GLY A 377 -3.77 -24.61 -30.98
N ILE A 378 -2.78 -23.79 -30.61
CA ILE A 378 -1.49 -24.22 -30.03
C ILE A 378 -1.69 -24.95 -28.69
N PHE A 379 -2.75 -24.59 -27.96
CA PHE A 379 -3.08 -25.14 -26.65
C PHE A 379 -4.39 -25.97 -26.73
N PRO A 380 -4.33 -27.25 -27.14
CA PRO A 380 -5.54 -28.05 -27.39
C PRO A 380 -6.39 -28.35 -26.14
N SER A 381 -5.81 -28.23 -24.93
CA SER A 381 -6.52 -28.34 -23.66
C SER A 381 -7.07 -27.02 -23.12
N ALA A 382 -6.84 -25.91 -23.83
CA ALA A 382 -7.29 -24.60 -23.43
C ALA A 382 -8.79 -24.42 -23.70
N GLU A 383 -9.54 -24.07 -22.67
CA GLU A 383 -10.98 -23.81 -22.74
C GLU A 383 -11.32 -22.56 -21.91
N LEU A 384 -12.37 -21.83 -22.29
CA LEU A 384 -12.86 -20.70 -21.48
C LEU A 384 -13.35 -21.16 -20.10
N ALA A 385 -12.94 -20.45 -19.04
CA ALA A 385 -13.61 -20.59 -17.74
C ALA A 385 -14.94 -19.84 -17.78
N THR A 386 -16.02 -20.56 -17.55
CA THR A 386 -17.41 -20.11 -17.75
C THR A 386 -18.01 -19.46 -16.49
N THR A 387 -17.31 -19.41 -15.37
CA THR A 387 -17.89 -19.05 -14.06
C THR A 387 -18.38 -17.61 -13.95
N PHE A 388 -17.74 -16.65 -14.64
CA PHE A 388 -18.00 -15.21 -14.45
C PHE A 388 -19.04 -14.61 -15.42
N THR A 389 -19.41 -15.32 -16.48
CA THR A 389 -20.24 -14.77 -17.57
C THR A 389 -21.75 -14.98 -17.39
N HIS A 390 -22.18 -15.72 -16.36
CA HIS A 390 -23.58 -16.15 -16.25
C HIS A 390 -24.42 -15.36 -15.24
N ALA A 391 -23.79 -14.71 -14.26
CA ALA A 391 -24.50 -14.01 -13.19
C ALA A 391 -25.43 -12.92 -13.71
N TYR A 392 -25.04 -12.21 -14.78
CA TYR A 392 -25.85 -11.15 -15.38
C TYR A 392 -26.97 -11.64 -16.31
N PHE A 393 -27.05 -12.92 -16.67
CA PHE A 393 -28.12 -13.42 -17.56
C PHE A 393 -29.52 -13.41 -16.90
N VAL A 394 -29.57 -13.50 -15.57
CA VAL A 394 -30.81 -13.43 -14.78
C VAL A 394 -30.90 -12.21 -13.89
N ALA A 395 -29.90 -11.31 -13.97
CA ALA A 395 -29.96 -10.04 -13.27
C ALA A 395 -31.18 -9.24 -13.75
N GLN A 396 -31.82 -8.52 -12.81
CA GLN A 396 -32.96 -7.67 -13.14
C GLN A 396 -32.58 -6.57 -14.14
N LEU A 397 -31.35 -6.06 -14.04
CA LEU A 397 -30.75 -5.08 -14.95
C LEU A 397 -29.40 -5.64 -15.43
N PRO A 398 -29.39 -6.49 -16.48
CA PRO A 398 -28.19 -7.17 -16.96
C PRO A 398 -27.05 -6.21 -17.31
N THR A 399 -27.38 -5.09 -17.98
CA THR A 399 -26.41 -4.04 -18.31
C THR A 399 -25.71 -3.52 -17.07
N ILE A 400 -26.44 -3.21 -16.00
CA ILE A 400 -25.87 -2.68 -14.76
C ILE A 400 -25.03 -3.75 -14.05
N ALA A 401 -25.50 -5.00 -14.00
CA ALA A 401 -24.74 -6.11 -13.43
C ALA A 401 -23.40 -6.34 -14.16
N ALA A 402 -23.32 -6.08 -15.46
CA ALA A 402 -22.08 -6.13 -16.22
C ALA A 402 -21.10 -4.99 -15.87
N PHE A 403 -21.60 -3.82 -15.46
CA PHE A 403 -20.75 -2.74 -14.93
C PHE A 403 -20.25 -3.05 -13.53
N THR A 404 -21.09 -3.66 -12.69
CA THR A 404 -20.71 -3.95 -11.31
C THR A 404 -19.62 -5.01 -11.22
N THR A 405 -19.63 -6.06 -12.07
CA THR A 405 -18.56 -7.08 -12.15
C THR A 405 -17.18 -6.51 -12.57
N GLY A 406 -17.11 -5.28 -13.07
CA GLY A 406 -15.86 -4.57 -13.32
C GLY A 406 -15.03 -4.26 -12.06
N TYR A 407 -15.60 -4.40 -10.86
CA TYR A 407 -14.91 -4.14 -9.58
C TYR A 407 -13.69 -5.04 -9.31
N GLU A 408 -13.65 -6.26 -9.84
CA GLU A 408 -12.51 -7.18 -9.68
C GLU A 408 -11.22 -6.58 -10.27
N PHE A 409 -11.37 -5.66 -11.23
CA PHE A 409 -10.28 -4.91 -11.85
C PHE A 409 -9.80 -3.71 -11.02
N LEU A 410 -10.39 -3.43 -9.85
CA LEU A 410 -9.88 -2.46 -8.88
C LEU A 410 -8.47 -2.87 -8.38
N SER A 411 -8.18 -4.17 -8.38
CA SER A 411 -6.82 -4.71 -8.16
C SER A 411 -5.81 -4.08 -9.11
N LEU A 412 -6.13 -3.98 -10.41
CA LEU A 412 -5.27 -3.39 -11.45
C LEU A 412 -5.09 -1.88 -11.31
N VAL A 413 -6.09 -1.18 -10.78
CA VAL A 413 -5.96 0.24 -10.39
C VAL A 413 -4.87 0.38 -9.32
N LEU A 414 -4.85 -0.48 -8.30
CA LEU A 414 -3.82 -0.47 -7.24
C LEU A 414 -2.41 -0.74 -7.81
N PHE A 415 -2.28 -1.66 -8.78
CA PHE A 415 -0.99 -1.94 -9.43
C PHE A 415 -0.45 -0.78 -10.26
N ALA A 416 -1.34 -0.02 -10.91
CA ALA A 416 -0.92 1.11 -11.69
C ALA A 416 -0.37 2.27 -10.81
N PHE A 417 -0.81 2.35 -9.55
CA PHE A 417 -0.19 3.23 -8.53
C PHE A 417 1.11 2.66 -7.96
N LEU A 418 1.25 1.33 -7.84
CA LEU A 418 2.51 0.70 -7.45
C LEU A 418 3.66 1.05 -8.40
N GLY A 419 3.39 1.29 -9.69
CA GLY A 419 4.42 1.74 -10.65
C GLY A 419 5.18 2.96 -10.16
N SER A 420 4.49 4.00 -9.68
CA SER A 420 5.13 5.19 -9.11
C SER A 420 5.90 4.90 -7.81
N LEU A 421 5.40 3.99 -6.98
CA LEU A 421 6.08 3.58 -5.74
C LEU A 421 7.36 2.80 -6.03
N ILE A 422 7.31 1.85 -6.95
CA ILE A 422 8.43 1.01 -7.37
C ILE A 422 9.51 1.86 -8.05
N ASP A 423 9.12 2.78 -8.94
CA ASP A 423 10.05 3.72 -9.60
C ASP A 423 10.76 4.63 -8.58
N SER A 424 10.09 4.97 -7.47
CA SER A 424 10.68 5.78 -6.41
C SER A 424 11.56 4.99 -5.43
N ALA A 425 11.26 3.70 -5.22
CA ALA A 425 11.95 2.84 -4.26
C ALA A 425 13.20 2.18 -4.86
N ILE A 426 13.18 1.88 -6.17
CA ILE A 426 14.24 1.14 -6.85
C ILE A 426 15.05 2.09 -7.76
N ARG A 427 16.33 2.34 -7.42
CA ARG A 427 17.22 3.21 -8.22
C ARG A 427 17.45 2.70 -9.65
N ARG A 428 17.47 1.38 -9.87
CA ARG A 428 17.70 0.77 -11.20
C ARG A 428 16.38 0.67 -11.98
N ARG A 429 16.21 1.51 -13.00
CA ARG A 429 14.99 1.56 -13.84
C ARG A 429 14.60 0.22 -14.47
N ALA A 430 15.57 -0.60 -14.88
CA ALA A 430 15.29 -1.91 -15.45
C ALA A 430 14.70 -2.87 -14.41
N LEU A 431 15.23 -2.85 -13.18
CA LEU A 431 14.72 -3.66 -12.07
C LEU A 431 13.33 -3.19 -11.63
N ALA A 432 13.11 -1.87 -11.56
CA ALA A 432 11.80 -1.29 -11.27
C ALA A 432 10.72 -1.77 -12.26
N ARG A 433 11.03 -1.73 -13.56
CA ARG A 433 10.14 -2.23 -14.62
C ARG A 433 9.90 -3.73 -14.53
N ALA A 434 10.92 -4.53 -14.23
CA ALA A 434 10.78 -5.98 -14.08
C ALA A 434 9.88 -6.34 -12.90
N VAL A 435 10.05 -5.66 -11.75
CA VAL A 435 9.20 -5.84 -10.57
C VAL A 435 7.76 -5.43 -10.86
N LEU A 436 7.54 -4.28 -11.51
CA LEU A 436 6.21 -3.85 -11.91
C LEU A 436 5.56 -4.84 -12.90
N ALA A 437 6.32 -5.34 -13.87
CA ALA A 437 5.83 -6.33 -14.84
C ALA A 437 5.40 -7.64 -14.15
N LEU A 438 6.18 -8.13 -13.20
CA LEU A 438 5.85 -9.33 -12.44
C LEU A 438 4.55 -9.14 -11.64
N LEU A 439 4.41 -7.98 -11.00
CA LEU A 439 3.23 -7.64 -10.21
C LEU A 439 1.97 -7.51 -11.08
N VAL A 440 2.06 -6.78 -12.19
CA VAL A 440 0.95 -6.67 -13.15
C VAL A 440 0.61 -8.03 -13.73
N PHE A 441 1.59 -8.88 -14.03
CA PHE A 441 1.35 -10.24 -14.50
C PHE A 441 0.48 -11.03 -13.53
N PHE A 442 0.87 -11.10 -12.26
CA PHE A 442 0.07 -11.83 -11.26
C PHE A 442 -1.30 -11.21 -11.03
N ALA A 443 -1.41 -9.88 -11.09
CA ALA A 443 -2.69 -9.18 -11.00
C ALA A 443 -3.63 -9.61 -12.13
N VAL A 444 -3.14 -9.58 -13.36
CA VAL A 444 -3.88 -9.95 -14.55
C VAL A 444 -4.36 -11.40 -14.46
N GLN A 445 -3.54 -12.33 -13.93
CA GLN A 445 -3.95 -13.73 -13.77
C GLN A 445 -5.10 -13.94 -12.79
N SER A 446 -5.23 -13.05 -11.80
CA SER A 446 -6.37 -13.11 -10.87
C SER A 446 -7.70 -12.72 -11.51
N VAL A 447 -7.65 -11.97 -12.62
CA VAL A 447 -8.86 -11.40 -13.27
C VAL A 447 -9.16 -12.02 -14.63
N ILE A 448 -8.15 -12.24 -15.49
CA ILE A 448 -8.31 -12.89 -16.79
C ILE A 448 -8.30 -14.41 -16.59
N GLN A 449 -9.40 -14.95 -16.05
CA GLN A 449 -9.59 -16.39 -15.84
C GLN A 449 -10.00 -17.13 -17.13
N VAL A 450 -9.71 -16.59 -18.31
CA VAL A 450 -10.35 -17.02 -19.56
C VAL A 450 -9.78 -18.34 -20.11
N VAL A 451 -8.87 -19.03 -19.43
CA VAL A 451 -8.28 -20.27 -19.95
C VAL A 451 -7.98 -21.34 -18.89
N ASN A 452 -8.67 -22.47 -18.94
CA ASN A 452 -8.45 -23.68 -18.12
C ASN A 452 -7.17 -24.47 -18.52
N SER A 453 -6.11 -23.77 -18.93
CA SER A 453 -4.82 -24.35 -19.31
C SER A 453 -3.68 -23.44 -18.84
N ALA A 454 -2.80 -23.97 -17.98
CA ALA A 454 -1.73 -23.17 -17.38
C ALA A 454 -0.81 -22.50 -18.41
N PRO A 455 -0.34 -23.17 -19.48
CA PRO A 455 0.46 -22.51 -20.53
C PRO A 455 -0.27 -21.37 -21.23
N ALA A 456 -1.52 -21.58 -21.63
CA ALA A 456 -2.30 -20.57 -22.34
C ALA A 456 -2.66 -19.38 -21.44
N MET A 457 -2.91 -19.64 -20.16
CA MET A 457 -3.13 -18.61 -19.14
C MET A 457 -1.86 -17.76 -18.92
N VAL A 458 -0.69 -18.39 -18.84
CA VAL A 458 0.60 -17.68 -18.76
C VAL A 458 0.84 -16.79 -19.98
N VAL A 459 0.66 -17.33 -21.20
CA VAL A 459 0.83 -16.56 -22.44
C VAL A 459 -0.12 -15.37 -22.51
N THR A 460 -1.40 -15.60 -22.21
CA THR A 460 -2.42 -14.54 -22.20
C THR A 460 -2.07 -13.44 -21.20
N GLY A 461 -1.65 -13.80 -19.99
CA GLY A 461 -1.25 -12.82 -18.98
C GLY A 461 0.03 -12.06 -19.32
N ILE A 462 1.01 -12.69 -19.97
CA ILE A 462 2.21 -11.99 -20.49
C ILE A 462 1.80 -10.94 -21.52
N LEU A 463 0.98 -11.32 -22.51
CA LEU A 463 0.52 -10.40 -23.55
C LEU A 463 -0.28 -9.23 -22.96
N ALA A 464 -1.21 -9.51 -22.04
CA ALA A 464 -1.98 -8.48 -21.35
C ALA A 464 -1.09 -7.56 -20.51
N THR A 465 -0.07 -8.10 -19.83
CA THR A 465 0.93 -7.30 -19.09
C THR A 465 1.69 -6.36 -20.01
N ILE A 466 2.13 -6.83 -21.18
CA ILE A 466 2.82 -5.99 -22.17
C ILE A 466 1.93 -4.84 -22.62
N VAL A 467 0.65 -5.10 -22.93
CA VAL A 467 -0.31 -4.07 -23.32
C VAL A 467 -0.50 -3.04 -22.21
N LEU A 468 -0.73 -3.49 -20.97
CA LEU A 468 -0.97 -2.61 -19.82
C LEU A 468 0.24 -1.75 -19.47
N LEU A 469 1.46 -2.31 -19.50
CA LEU A 469 2.69 -1.54 -19.29
C LEU A 469 2.93 -0.55 -20.44
N GLY A 470 2.65 -0.95 -21.69
CA GLY A 470 2.71 -0.06 -22.85
C GLY A 470 1.79 1.15 -22.69
N LEU A 471 0.56 0.94 -22.21
CA LEU A 471 -0.38 2.01 -21.89
C LEU A 471 0.11 2.87 -20.71
N HIS A 472 0.57 2.24 -19.63
CA HIS A 472 1.06 2.93 -18.44
C HIS A 472 2.21 3.89 -18.76
N TYR A 473 3.23 3.42 -19.49
CA TYR A 473 4.38 4.25 -19.87
C TYR A 473 4.12 5.16 -21.07
N GLY A 474 3.16 4.81 -21.93
CA GLY A 474 2.84 5.57 -23.14
C GLY A 474 1.87 6.74 -22.90
N PHE A 475 0.84 6.52 -22.10
CA PHE A 475 -0.33 7.39 -21.89
C PHE A 475 -0.70 7.63 -20.42
N GLY A 476 -0.04 6.93 -19.49
CA GLY A 476 -0.28 7.07 -18.05
C GLY A 476 -1.26 6.04 -17.50
N VAL A 477 -1.43 6.09 -16.17
CA VAL A 477 -2.22 5.13 -15.40
C VAL A 477 -3.70 5.14 -15.82
N LEU A 478 -4.26 6.31 -16.12
CA LEU A 478 -5.65 6.44 -16.55
C LEU A 478 -5.97 5.58 -17.79
N ALA A 479 -5.03 5.47 -18.75
CA ALA A 479 -5.24 4.68 -19.95
C ALA A 479 -5.34 3.19 -19.66
N ALA A 480 -4.49 2.66 -18.77
CA ALA A 480 -4.53 1.27 -18.36
C ALA A 480 -5.86 0.93 -17.65
N VAL A 481 -6.31 1.81 -16.74
CA VAL A 481 -7.58 1.62 -16.02
C VAL A 481 -8.78 1.62 -16.97
N VAL A 482 -8.84 2.59 -17.88
CA VAL A 482 -9.95 2.68 -18.84
C VAL A 482 -9.95 1.49 -19.81
N ALA A 483 -8.78 1.05 -20.29
CA ALA A 483 -8.68 -0.12 -21.17
C ALA A 483 -9.24 -1.38 -20.53
N VAL A 484 -8.91 -1.58 -19.27
CA VAL A 484 -9.38 -2.71 -18.49
C VAL A 484 -10.91 -2.72 -18.33
N ILE A 485 -11.49 -1.59 -17.94
CA ILE A 485 -12.95 -1.45 -17.78
C ILE A 485 -13.67 -1.67 -19.13
N CYS A 486 -13.20 -1.01 -20.18
CA CYS A 486 -13.79 -1.14 -21.51
C CYS A 486 -13.65 -2.55 -22.08
N GLY A 487 -12.54 -3.24 -21.80
CA GLY A 487 -12.34 -4.62 -22.20
C GLY A 487 -13.32 -5.58 -21.53
N GLN A 488 -13.52 -5.45 -20.21
CA GLN A 488 -14.48 -6.28 -19.47
C GLN A 488 -15.93 -6.07 -19.93
N LEU A 489 -16.31 -4.81 -20.17
CA LEU A 489 -17.62 -4.47 -20.72
C LEU A 489 -17.82 -5.06 -22.12
N ALA A 490 -16.77 -5.09 -22.95
CA ALA A 490 -16.81 -5.72 -24.27
C ALA A 490 -17.06 -7.23 -24.19
N ILE A 491 -16.35 -7.93 -23.29
CA ILE A 491 -16.53 -9.38 -23.08
C ILE A 491 -17.96 -9.66 -22.61
N SER A 492 -18.46 -8.86 -21.66
CA SER A 492 -19.82 -9.02 -21.12
C SER A 492 -20.88 -8.77 -22.19
N ALA A 493 -20.69 -7.76 -23.03
CA ALA A 493 -21.60 -7.49 -24.15
C ALA A 493 -21.57 -8.61 -25.20
N ALA A 494 -20.38 -9.13 -25.55
CA ALA A 494 -20.23 -10.25 -26.46
C ALA A 494 -20.95 -11.50 -25.94
N ALA A 495 -20.81 -11.79 -24.64
CA ALA A 495 -21.51 -12.88 -23.97
C ALA A 495 -23.03 -12.77 -24.06
N MET A 496 -23.59 -11.58 -23.84
CA MET A 496 -25.02 -11.35 -23.94
C MET A 496 -25.55 -11.39 -25.38
N MET A 497 -24.82 -10.81 -26.32
CA MET A 497 -25.22 -10.72 -27.73
C MET A 497 -25.15 -12.07 -28.45
N ALA A 498 -24.32 -12.99 -27.97
CA ALA A 498 -24.26 -14.34 -28.50
C ALA A 498 -25.45 -15.23 -28.05
N GLN A 499 -26.29 -14.77 -27.13
CA GLN A 499 -27.46 -15.53 -26.68
C GLN A 499 -28.70 -15.25 -27.54
N PRO A 500 -29.59 -16.24 -27.77
CA PRO A 500 -30.84 -16.05 -28.52
C PRO A 500 -31.85 -15.09 -27.87
N SER A 501 -31.74 -14.87 -26.56
CA SER A 501 -32.65 -14.00 -25.81
C SER A 501 -32.56 -12.55 -26.27
N VAL A 502 -33.66 -12.01 -26.81
CA VAL A 502 -33.74 -10.63 -27.33
C VAL A 502 -33.42 -9.59 -26.25
N SER A 503 -33.82 -9.81 -24.99
CA SER A 503 -33.54 -8.89 -23.89
C SER A 503 -32.06 -8.85 -23.51
N LEU A 504 -31.36 -9.98 -23.56
CA LEU A 504 -29.92 -10.03 -23.34
C LEU A 504 -29.19 -9.39 -24.51
N GLY A 505 -29.58 -9.69 -25.75
CA GLY A 505 -29.04 -9.02 -26.94
C GLY A 505 -29.17 -7.49 -26.88
N ARG A 506 -30.34 -6.97 -26.48
CA ARG A 506 -30.54 -5.53 -26.25
C ARG A 506 -29.64 -4.97 -25.15
N SER A 507 -29.46 -5.71 -24.06
CA SER A 507 -28.60 -5.30 -22.94
C SER A 507 -27.13 -5.21 -23.37
N GLY A 508 -26.65 -6.19 -24.15
CA GLY A 508 -25.29 -6.18 -24.71
C GLY A 508 -25.08 -5.04 -25.72
N TRP A 509 -26.05 -4.80 -26.62
CA TRP A 509 -26.02 -3.63 -27.51
C TRP A 509 -25.97 -2.31 -26.74
N THR A 510 -26.71 -2.20 -25.65
CA THR A 510 -26.71 -1.00 -24.79
C THR A 510 -25.32 -0.72 -24.22
N ILE A 511 -24.60 -1.75 -23.78
CA ILE A 511 -23.20 -1.63 -23.32
C ILE A 511 -22.30 -1.12 -24.46
N MET A 512 -22.46 -1.65 -25.68
CA MET A 512 -21.67 -1.22 -26.84
C MET A 512 -21.98 0.21 -27.29
N VAL A 513 -23.23 0.65 -27.16
CA VAL A 513 -23.59 2.06 -27.37
C VAL A 513 -22.86 2.93 -26.36
N TYR A 514 -22.80 2.56 -25.07
CA TYR A 514 -22.04 3.34 -24.08
C TYR A 514 -20.54 3.39 -24.37
N VAL A 515 -19.93 2.26 -24.77
CA VAL A 515 -18.52 2.23 -25.18
C VAL A 515 -18.28 3.09 -26.42
N GLY A 516 -19.17 3.04 -27.41
CA GLY A 516 -19.11 3.87 -28.62
C GLY A 516 -19.28 5.36 -28.33
N VAL A 517 -20.23 5.74 -27.46
CA VAL A 517 -20.41 7.12 -26.99
C VAL A 517 -19.16 7.58 -26.24
N ALA A 518 -18.58 6.76 -25.37
CA ALA A 518 -17.33 7.09 -24.67
C ALA A 518 -16.16 7.28 -25.64
N LEU A 519 -16.08 6.50 -26.72
CA LEU A 519 -15.08 6.66 -27.78
C LEU A 519 -15.25 8.00 -28.52
N ILE A 520 -16.46 8.33 -28.94
CA ILE A 520 -16.77 9.59 -29.64
C ILE A 520 -16.55 10.79 -28.72
N ALA A 521 -17.01 10.71 -27.47
CA ALA A 521 -16.79 11.74 -26.45
C ALA A 521 -15.30 11.92 -26.15
N GLY A 522 -14.55 10.83 -26.00
CA GLY A 522 -13.09 10.87 -25.81
C GLY A 522 -12.35 11.48 -27.00
N PHE A 523 -12.76 11.15 -28.24
CA PHE A 523 -12.17 11.70 -29.45
C PHE A 523 -12.49 13.19 -29.63
N THR A 524 -13.74 13.60 -29.44
CA THR A 524 -14.16 15.00 -29.51
C THR A 524 -13.51 15.83 -28.40
N ALA A 525 -13.41 15.30 -27.18
CA ALA A 525 -12.69 15.94 -26.08
C ALA A 525 -11.19 16.05 -26.37
N PHE A 526 -10.57 15.04 -27.00
CA PHE A 526 -9.17 15.10 -27.42
C PHE A 526 -8.91 16.21 -28.45
N LEU A 527 -9.80 16.37 -29.44
CA LEU A 527 -9.72 17.45 -30.43
C LEU A 527 -9.86 18.85 -29.78
N LYS A 528 -10.71 18.97 -28.76
CA LYS A 528 -10.93 20.23 -28.02
C LYS A 528 -9.96 20.42 -26.84
N SER A 529 -9.08 19.46 -26.57
CA SER A 529 -8.25 19.47 -25.37
C SER A 529 -7.14 20.52 -25.47
N ARG A 530 -6.91 21.24 -24.37
CA ARG A 530 -5.80 22.18 -24.26
C ARG A 530 -4.54 21.50 -23.75
N GLU A 531 -3.39 22.13 -24.01
CA GLU A 531 -2.13 21.74 -23.37
C GLU A 531 -2.16 22.07 -21.87
N THR A 532 -1.42 21.30 -21.09
CA THR A 532 -1.25 21.52 -19.65
C THR A 532 -0.35 22.71 -19.41
N THR A 533 -0.68 23.54 -18.41
CA THR A 533 0.19 24.65 -18.01
C THR A 533 1.36 24.15 -17.16
N PRO A 534 2.49 24.90 -17.12
CA PRO A 534 3.63 24.56 -16.26
C PRO A 534 3.21 24.37 -14.79
N GLU A 535 2.33 25.22 -14.27
CA GLU A 535 1.76 25.12 -12.91
C GLU A 535 0.94 23.84 -12.68
N GLU A 536 0.26 23.32 -13.71
CA GLU A 536 -0.51 22.09 -13.62
C GLU A 536 0.37 20.84 -13.53
N THR A 537 1.53 20.90 -14.17
CA THR A 537 2.55 19.84 -14.14
C THR A 537 3.53 19.99 -12.97
N ALA A 538 3.66 21.21 -12.44
CA ALA A 538 4.59 21.55 -11.39
C ALA A 538 4.34 20.74 -10.12
N VAL A 539 5.44 20.31 -9.53
CA VAL A 539 5.45 19.68 -8.23
C VAL A 539 5.35 20.79 -7.19
N PRO A 540 4.43 20.73 -6.22
CA PRO A 540 4.35 21.74 -5.17
C PRO A 540 5.70 21.91 -4.47
N GLU A 541 6.17 23.15 -4.35
CA GLU A 541 7.52 23.51 -3.91
C GLU A 541 7.82 22.98 -2.49
N HIS A 542 6.81 22.92 -1.63
CA HIS A 542 6.90 22.35 -0.27
C HIS A 542 7.15 20.83 -0.21
N LEU A 543 7.03 20.10 -1.34
CA LEU A 543 7.35 18.66 -1.44
C LEU A 543 8.76 18.41 -1.97
N ILE A 544 9.34 19.38 -2.67
CA ILE A 544 10.72 19.38 -3.16
C ILE A 544 11.68 19.88 -2.06
N SER A 545 11.21 20.82 -1.24
CA SER A 545 12.02 21.62 -0.32
C SER A 545 12.74 20.84 0.78
N GLY A 546 12.21 19.73 1.29
CA GLY A 546 12.80 19.10 2.49
C GLY A 546 14.26 18.61 2.34
N ARG A 547 14.71 18.28 1.13
CA ARG A 547 16.10 17.86 0.87
C ARG A 547 16.98 19.01 0.39
N ILE A 548 16.48 19.82 -0.53
CA ILE A 548 17.21 20.99 -1.04
C ILE A 548 17.41 22.01 0.07
N GLU A 549 16.42 22.22 0.93
CA GLU A 549 16.54 23.11 2.09
C GLU A 549 17.54 22.57 3.12
N ARG A 550 17.58 21.25 3.35
CA ARG A 550 18.61 20.65 4.21
C ARG A 550 20.01 20.79 3.63
N GLU A 551 20.18 20.55 2.34
CA GLU A 551 21.47 20.69 1.66
C GLU A 551 21.91 22.17 1.63
N ARG A 552 20.97 23.10 1.46
CA ARG A 552 21.20 24.54 1.56
C ARG A 552 21.59 24.97 2.97
N LEU A 553 20.81 24.61 3.99
CA LEU A 553 21.11 24.92 5.39
C LEU A 553 22.45 24.33 5.82
N LYS A 554 22.78 23.12 5.36
CA LYS A 554 24.09 22.52 5.59
C LYS A 554 25.21 23.33 4.93
N ALA A 555 25.01 23.80 3.69
CA ALA A 555 25.97 24.66 3.03
C ALA A 555 26.14 26.02 3.75
N GLU A 556 25.05 26.59 4.27
CA GLU A 556 25.09 27.81 5.09
C GLU A 556 25.85 27.59 6.41
N PHE A 557 25.64 26.46 7.09
CA PHE A 557 26.43 26.10 8.27
C PHE A 557 27.91 25.82 7.95
N ASP A 558 28.22 25.19 6.80
CA ASP A 558 29.60 24.99 6.34
C ASP A 558 30.31 26.34 6.05
N VAL A 559 29.57 27.38 5.67
CA VAL A 559 30.11 28.75 5.55
C VAL A 559 30.38 29.34 6.93
N ALA A 560 29.42 29.24 7.86
CA ALA A 560 29.56 29.74 9.23
C ALA A 560 30.73 29.06 9.97
N ARG A 561 30.89 27.74 9.84
CA ARG A 561 32.01 26.99 10.41
C ARG A 561 33.36 27.50 9.92
N ARG A 562 33.51 27.68 8.61
CA ARG A 562 34.75 28.19 8.02
C ARG A 562 35.07 29.63 8.46
N ALA A 563 34.06 30.44 8.76
CA ALA A 563 34.27 31.77 9.31
C ALA A 563 34.78 31.68 10.77
N GLN A 564 34.20 30.80 11.59
CA GLN A 564 34.62 30.58 12.97
C GLN A 564 36.03 29.97 13.06
N GLU A 565 36.36 28.99 12.21
CA GLU A 565 37.70 28.40 12.15
C GLU A 565 38.78 29.46 11.86
N LYS A 566 38.47 30.45 11.03
CA LYS A 566 39.38 31.58 10.73
C LYS A 566 39.52 32.61 11.86
N MET A 567 38.66 32.55 12.88
CA MET A 567 38.78 33.41 14.07
C MET A 567 39.70 32.82 15.13
N LEU A 568 39.94 31.51 15.07
CA LEU A 568 40.92 30.84 15.90
C LEU A 568 42.34 31.11 15.35
N PRO A 569 43.39 31.03 16.18
CA PRO A 569 44.76 31.20 15.73
C PRO A 569 45.14 30.22 14.60
N ASP A 570 45.71 30.73 13.51
CA ASP A 570 46.19 29.90 12.37
C ASP A 570 47.39 29.02 12.74
N ALA A 571 48.18 29.45 13.73
CA ALA A 571 49.33 28.74 14.26
C ALA A 571 49.59 29.16 15.71
N GLU A 572 50.20 28.28 16.50
CA GLU A 572 50.66 28.60 17.84
C GLU A 572 51.85 29.60 17.80
N PRO A 573 51.93 30.56 18.73
CA PRO A 573 53.01 31.54 18.75
C PRO A 573 54.36 30.86 19.08
N MET A 574 55.41 31.23 18.34
CA MET A 574 56.77 30.79 18.63
C MET A 574 57.40 31.74 19.65
N ILE A 575 57.42 31.32 20.91
CA ILE A 575 58.05 32.07 22.01
C ILE A 575 59.21 31.25 22.57
N GLU A 576 60.38 31.87 22.67
CA GLU A 576 61.55 31.23 23.26
C GLU A 576 61.24 30.81 24.71
N GLY A 577 61.56 29.56 25.06
CA GLY A 577 61.28 29.00 26.38
C GLY A 577 59.89 28.39 26.56
N LEU A 578 58.98 28.50 25.58
CA LEU A 578 57.64 27.89 25.63
C LEU A 578 57.39 26.98 24.41
N ASP A 579 56.86 25.78 24.65
CA ASP A 579 56.35 24.87 23.63
C ASP A 579 54.83 24.78 23.80
N ILE A 580 54.08 25.23 22.78
CA ILE A 580 52.63 25.42 22.84
C ILE A 580 51.97 24.59 21.74
N ALA A 581 50.88 23.92 22.07
CA ALA A 581 50.02 23.24 21.11
C ALA A 581 48.56 23.39 21.49
N ALA A 582 47.69 23.62 20.50
CA ALA A 582 46.26 23.74 20.74
C ALA A 582 45.43 22.90 19.78
N ILE A 583 44.18 22.63 20.16
CA ILE A 583 43.14 22.08 19.30
C ILE A 583 41.76 22.47 19.83
N CYS A 584 40.84 22.74 18.91
CA CYS A 584 39.41 22.88 19.17
C CYS A 584 38.65 22.02 18.16
N ARG A 585 37.83 21.09 18.63
CA ARG A 585 36.98 20.23 17.79
C ARG A 585 35.51 20.44 18.15
N PRO A 586 34.71 21.08 17.28
CA PRO A 586 33.29 21.25 17.53
C PRO A 586 32.53 19.91 17.45
N SER A 587 31.53 19.74 18.30
CA SER A 587 30.60 18.61 18.36
C SER A 587 29.47 18.70 17.32
N LYS A 588 29.18 19.90 16.83
CA LYS A 588 28.14 20.21 15.84
C LYS A 588 28.73 21.00 14.66
N ASP A 589 27.85 21.48 13.77
CA ASP A 589 28.27 22.24 12.59
C ASP A 589 29.01 23.55 12.94
N VAL A 590 28.65 24.20 14.07
CA VAL A 590 29.38 25.35 14.67
C VAL A 590 29.44 25.19 16.19
N GLY A 591 30.53 25.64 16.80
CA GLY A 591 30.84 25.44 18.22
C GLY A 591 30.66 26.68 19.10
N GLY A 592 30.62 26.48 20.43
CA GLY A 592 30.66 27.52 21.46
C GLY A 592 32.06 27.77 22.03
N ASP A 593 32.97 26.80 21.90
CA ASP A 593 34.33 26.89 22.42
C ASP A 593 35.22 27.89 21.65
N LEU A 594 36.18 28.46 22.38
CA LEU A 594 37.22 29.36 21.88
C LEU A 594 38.54 29.06 22.59
N TYR A 595 39.65 29.12 21.86
CA TYR A 595 40.96 29.33 22.45
C TYR A 595 41.71 30.43 21.70
N ASP A 596 42.66 31.06 22.39
CA ASP A 596 43.40 32.16 21.81
C ASP A 596 44.75 32.43 22.46
N PHE A 597 45.61 33.11 21.70
CA PHE A 597 46.94 33.54 22.10
C PHE A 597 47.08 35.05 21.87
N LEU A 598 46.88 35.83 22.93
CA LEU A 598 46.77 37.29 22.89
C LEU A 598 48.14 37.94 23.19
N PRO A 599 48.76 38.66 22.25
CA PRO A 599 49.97 39.42 22.55
C PRO A 599 49.62 40.62 23.45
N ILE A 600 50.20 40.69 24.64
CA ILE A 600 50.02 41.82 25.57
C ILE A 600 51.08 42.89 25.25
N ARG A 601 50.70 44.18 25.36
CA ARG A 601 51.59 45.32 24.99
C ARG A 601 52.99 45.28 25.59
N ASP A 602 53.14 44.70 26.78
CA ASP A 602 54.41 44.63 27.52
C ASP A 602 55.29 43.41 27.14
N GLY A 603 54.92 42.67 26.09
CA GLY A 603 55.67 41.52 25.59
C GLY A 603 55.31 40.20 26.24
N ARG A 604 54.32 40.19 27.15
CA ARG A 604 53.76 38.96 27.73
C ARG A 604 52.76 38.31 26.77
N LEU A 605 52.49 37.02 26.98
CA LEU A 605 51.51 36.26 26.21
C LEU A 605 50.28 35.94 27.07
N GLY A 606 49.11 36.38 26.62
CA GLY A 606 47.81 35.92 27.11
C GLY A 606 47.41 34.59 26.47
N ILE A 607 46.91 33.67 27.28
CA ILE A 607 46.45 32.34 26.89
C ILE A 607 45.01 32.20 27.35
N VAL A 608 44.11 31.97 26.41
CA VAL A 608 42.66 31.93 26.66
C VAL A 608 42.09 30.58 26.27
N VAL A 609 41.22 30.05 27.12
CA VAL A 609 40.22 29.05 26.74
C VAL A 609 38.88 29.49 27.30
N ALA A 610 37.84 29.44 26.48
CA ALA A 610 36.50 29.82 26.85
C ALA A 610 35.47 28.86 26.26
N ASP A 611 34.35 28.72 26.96
CA ASP A 611 33.17 27.96 26.51
C ASP A 611 31.90 28.79 26.77
N VAL A 612 31.02 28.82 25.78
CA VAL A 612 29.74 29.54 25.82
C VAL A 612 28.62 28.56 26.12
N SER A 613 27.85 28.84 27.17
CA SER A 613 26.70 28.01 27.56
C SER A 613 25.68 27.89 26.41
N GLY A 614 25.36 26.66 26.01
CA GLY A 614 24.50 26.37 24.87
C GLY A 614 25.28 25.73 23.73
N LYS A 615 24.64 25.49 22.57
CA LYS A 615 25.28 24.85 21.41
C LYS A 615 24.76 25.42 20.10
N GLY A 616 25.55 25.30 19.04
CA GLY A 616 25.16 25.72 17.68
C GLY A 616 25.25 27.24 17.50
N VAL A 617 24.49 27.78 16.54
CA VAL A 617 24.60 29.18 16.10
C VAL A 617 24.50 30.23 17.21
N PRO A 618 23.60 30.12 18.21
CA PRO A 618 23.56 31.10 19.29
C PRO A 618 24.87 31.15 20.08
N ALA A 619 25.48 30.00 20.38
CA ALA A 619 26.74 29.92 21.13
C ALA A 619 27.91 30.51 20.33
N SER A 620 27.99 30.19 19.03
CA SER A 620 29.06 30.72 18.16
C SER A 620 29.03 32.25 18.04
N LEU A 621 27.86 32.89 18.12
CA LEU A 621 27.75 34.36 18.09
C LEU A 621 28.35 35.02 19.34
N TYR A 622 28.08 34.50 20.53
CA TYR A 622 28.68 35.01 21.76
C TYR A 622 30.17 34.68 21.86
N MET A 623 30.59 33.55 21.28
CA MET A 623 32.01 33.21 21.14
C MET A 623 32.74 34.28 20.31
N THR A 624 32.21 34.64 19.13
CA THR A 624 32.76 35.71 18.28
C THR A 624 32.80 37.05 19.00
N LEU A 625 31.74 37.40 19.74
CA LEU A 625 31.71 38.64 20.52
C LEU A 625 32.78 38.65 21.62
N THR A 626 32.93 37.55 22.35
CA THR A 626 33.92 37.40 23.43
C THR A 626 35.34 37.54 22.90
N LYS A 627 35.65 36.87 21.78
CA LYS A 627 36.94 37.01 21.08
C LYS A 627 37.22 38.47 20.73
N GLY A 628 36.27 39.16 20.09
CA GLY A 628 36.46 40.57 19.73
C GLY A 628 36.64 41.51 20.92
N LEU A 629 35.97 41.24 22.04
CA LEU A 629 36.17 42.00 23.29
C LEU A 629 37.57 41.75 23.88
N LEU A 630 38.02 40.49 23.91
CA LEU A 630 39.36 40.14 24.40
C LEU A 630 40.45 40.83 23.58
N ASP A 631 40.36 40.75 22.24
CA ASP A 631 41.30 41.42 21.33
C ASP A 631 41.36 42.92 21.63
N SER A 632 40.20 43.57 21.75
CA SER A 632 40.13 45.02 22.00
C SER A 632 40.62 45.45 23.38
N ILE A 633 40.30 44.69 24.44
CA ILE A 633 40.60 45.09 25.82
C ILE A 633 42.08 44.84 26.16
N THR A 634 42.67 43.79 25.60
CA THR A 634 44.10 43.47 25.81
C THR A 634 45.05 44.46 25.14
N GLU A 635 44.55 45.31 24.24
CA GLU A 635 45.30 46.46 23.72
C GLU A 635 45.56 47.53 24.79
N THR A 636 44.76 47.62 25.85
CA THR A 636 44.89 48.67 26.88
C THR A 636 45.16 48.12 28.28
N GLU A 637 44.66 46.94 28.59
CA GLU A 637 44.76 46.31 29.91
C GLU A 637 45.73 45.13 29.90
N THR A 638 46.50 44.98 30.98
CA THR A 638 47.54 43.94 31.10
C THR A 638 47.38 43.04 32.33
N ASP A 639 46.39 43.34 33.19
CA ASP A 639 46.04 42.52 34.36
C ASP A 639 44.89 41.56 33.99
N PRO A 640 45.04 40.24 34.21
CA PRO A 640 44.00 39.28 33.83
C PRO A 640 42.69 39.50 34.60
N GLY A 641 42.74 40.04 35.82
CA GLY A 641 41.55 40.39 36.59
C GLY A 641 40.77 41.53 35.94
N GLN A 642 41.45 42.63 35.59
CA GLN A 642 40.82 43.78 34.93
C GLN A 642 40.28 43.43 33.55
N ILE A 643 41.02 42.68 32.75
CA ILE A 643 40.55 42.23 31.43
C ILE A 643 39.22 41.50 31.56
N LEU A 644 39.10 40.54 32.49
CA LEU A 644 37.84 39.80 32.67
C LEU A 644 36.70 40.67 33.23
N ARG A 645 36.98 41.68 34.05
CA ARG A 645 35.95 42.62 34.53
C ARG A 645 35.39 43.46 33.40
N GLU A 646 36.24 44.01 32.54
CA GLU A 646 35.83 44.78 31.36
C GLU A 646 35.07 43.91 30.36
N VAL A 647 35.56 42.68 30.09
CA VAL A 647 34.82 41.71 29.24
C VAL A 647 33.45 41.41 29.82
N ASN A 648 33.35 41.16 31.14
CA ASN A 648 32.07 40.91 31.79
C ASN A 648 31.12 42.12 31.71
N HIS A 649 31.65 43.33 31.88
CA HIS A 649 30.86 44.57 31.80
C HIS A 649 30.15 44.67 30.44
N HIS A 650 30.86 44.41 29.35
CA HIS A 650 30.28 44.43 28.00
C HIS A 650 29.40 43.22 27.71
N LEU A 651 29.77 42.02 28.15
CA LEU A 651 28.98 40.81 27.89
C LEU A 651 27.66 40.80 28.66
N TYR A 652 27.61 41.34 29.89
CA TYR A 652 26.41 41.32 30.70
C TYR A 652 25.21 42.01 30.03
N ASP A 653 25.45 43.15 29.38
CA ASP A 653 24.38 43.92 28.72
C ASP A 653 23.88 43.25 27.42
N VAL A 654 24.73 42.41 26.80
CA VAL A 654 24.44 41.76 25.51
C VAL A 654 23.88 40.33 25.70
N CYS A 655 24.33 39.62 26.73
CA CYS A 655 23.88 38.26 27.03
C CYS A 655 22.41 38.23 27.46
N ARG A 656 21.57 37.55 26.66
CA ARG A 656 20.17 37.29 27.04
C ARG A 656 20.10 36.40 28.29
N ARG A 657 18.99 36.48 29.04
CA ARG A 657 18.72 35.60 30.19
C ARG A 657 19.00 34.13 29.82
N LYS A 658 19.90 33.48 30.59
CA LYS A 658 20.37 32.08 30.45
C LYS A 658 21.52 31.82 29.46
N VAL A 659 22.24 32.85 29.00
CA VAL A 659 23.54 32.66 28.31
C VAL A 659 24.65 33.24 29.18
N PHE A 660 25.73 32.48 29.36
CA PHE A 660 26.94 32.90 30.03
C PHE A 660 28.16 32.30 29.32
N VAL A 661 29.33 32.87 29.59
CA VAL A 661 30.61 32.38 29.05
C VAL A 661 31.51 32.00 30.20
N THR A 662 32.01 30.77 30.21
CA THR A 662 33.08 30.38 31.10
C THR A 662 34.41 30.70 30.43
N LEU A 663 35.36 31.30 31.16
CA LEU A 663 36.64 31.70 30.57
C LEU A 663 37.81 31.51 31.53
N PHE A 664 38.92 30.97 31.04
CA PHE A 664 40.22 30.98 31.70
C PHE A 664 41.16 31.89 30.93
N LEU A 665 41.77 32.86 31.63
CA LEU A 665 42.79 33.76 31.07
C LEU A 665 44.05 33.66 31.92
N GLY A 666 45.16 33.29 31.30
CA GLY A 666 46.48 33.31 31.92
C GLY A 666 47.44 34.18 31.11
N ILE A 667 48.22 35.01 31.78
CA ILE A 667 49.24 35.87 31.18
C ILE A 667 50.60 35.38 31.65
N ILE A 668 51.42 34.91 30.71
CA ILE A 668 52.78 34.44 30.97
C ILE A 668 53.80 35.48 30.52
N ASP A 669 54.73 35.80 31.42
CA ASP A 669 55.97 36.46 31.06
C ASP A 669 56.99 35.38 30.66
N PRO A 670 57.39 35.30 29.38
CA PRO A 670 58.30 34.25 28.92
C PRO A 670 59.72 34.38 29.49
N VAL A 671 60.13 35.57 29.95
CA VAL A 671 61.47 35.81 30.51
C VAL A 671 61.50 35.38 31.97
N THR A 672 60.54 35.84 32.78
CA THR A 672 60.51 35.51 34.22
C THR A 672 59.84 34.16 34.50
N ARG A 673 59.03 33.66 33.57
CA ARG A 673 58.13 32.49 33.71
C ARG A 673 57.08 32.67 34.80
N ARG A 674 56.82 33.92 35.19
CA ARG A 674 55.70 34.27 36.04
C ARG A 674 54.42 34.14 35.23
N PHE A 675 53.46 33.40 35.79
CA PHE A 675 52.15 33.16 35.20
C PHE A 675 51.07 33.71 36.12
N ASP A 676 50.45 34.82 35.71
CA ASP A 676 49.32 35.45 36.40
C ASP A 676 48.02 35.01 35.72
N PHE A 677 47.06 34.46 36.45
CA PHE A 677 45.86 33.89 35.84
C PHE A 677 44.59 34.10 36.66
N ALA A 678 43.46 34.11 35.96
CA ALA A 678 42.13 34.23 36.52
C ALA A 678 41.15 33.32 35.78
N ARG A 679 40.09 32.89 36.50
CA ARG A 679 39.09 31.94 36.00
C ARG A 679 37.70 32.49 36.23
N ALA A 680 37.04 32.90 35.16
CA ALA A 680 35.62 33.25 35.16
C ALA A 680 34.78 31.98 34.97
N GLY A 681 34.76 31.11 35.99
CA GLY A 681 33.91 29.92 36.04
C GLY A 681 34.34 28.71 35.18
N HIS A 682 35.38 28.83 34.35
CA HIS A 682 35.87 27.76 33.46
C HIS A 682 36.46 26.56 34.21
N ASN A 683 36.72 25.45 33.52
CA ASN A 683 37.34 24.27 34.12
C ASN A 683 38.74 24.63 34.66
N PRO A 684 39.14 24.10 35.84
CA PRO A 684 40.43 24.40 36.41
C PRO A 684 41.54 23.71 35.62
N PRO A 685 42.55 24.45 35.11
CA PRO A 685 43.66 23.84 34.38
C PRO A 685 44.44 22.83 35.23
N VAL A 686 44.97 21.80 34.57
CA VAL A 686 45.89 20.84 35.18
C VAL A 686 47.32 21.34 35.00
N LEU A 687 48.02 21.57 36.11
CA LEU A 687 49.47 21.83 36.12
C LEU A 687 50.20 20.57 36.59
N PHE A 688 51.07 20.02 35.75
CA PHE A 688 52.03 18.99 36.10
C PHE A 688 53.39 19.61 36.39
N ARG A 689 53.88 19.42 37.62
CA ARG A 689 55.21 19.82 38.08
C ARG A 689 56.19 18.70 37.79
N GLN A 690 57.14 18.90 36.86
CA GLN A 690 58.08 17.85 36.50
C GLN A 690 59.01 17.47 37.66
N ALA A 691 59.53 18.47 38.37
CA ALA A 691 60.50 18.27 39.45
C ALA A 691 59.92 17.47 40.63
N GLU A 692 58.64 17.65 40.92
CA GLU A 692 57.92 16.99 42.03
C GLU A 692 57.18 15.73 41.58
N ASN A 693 57.07 15.52 40.26
CA ASN A 693 56.23 14.49 39.64
C ASN A 693 54.79 14.49 40.17
N MET A 694 54.23 15.69 40.38
CA MET A 694 52.89 15.89 40.93
C MET A 694 52.00 16.68 39.96
N THR A 695 50.70 16.42 40.02
CA THR A 695 49.67 17.23 39.36
C THR A 695 48.92 18.05 40.39
N GLN A 696 48.52 19.25 40.00
CA GLN A 696 47.62 20.09 40.77
C GLN A 696 46.67 20.83 39.85
N LEU A 697 45.44 21.08 40.32
CA LEU A 697 44.45 21.86 39.60
C LEU A 697 44.53 23.33 40.03
N LEU A 698 44.60 24.25 39.06
CA LEU A 698 44.61 25.69 39.32
C LEU A 698 43.17 26.17 39.53
N LYS A 699 42.77 26.41 40.78
CA LYS A 699 41.38 26.68 41.20
C LYS A 699 41.17 28.08 41.81
N PRO A 700 41.50 29.19 41.11
CA PRO A 700 41.16 30.52 41.61
C PRO A 700 39.63 30.70 41.62
N GLN A 701 39.16 31.57 42.49
CA GLN A 701 37.74 31.91 42.60
C GLN A 701 37.30 32.79 41.41
N GLY A 702 36.05 32.59 40.98
CA GLY A 702 35.41 33.40 39.96
C GLY A 702 34.15 32.74 39.42
N MET A 703 33.22 33.56 38.93
CA MET A 703 31.97 33.11 38.29
C MET A 703 32.01 33.32 36.78
N GLY A 704 31.13 32.64 36.03
CA GLY A 704 31.00 32.82 34.58
C GLY A 704 30.65 34.26 34.19
N LEU A 705 31.19 34.71 33.05
CA LEU A 705 30.92 36.01 32.45
C LEU A 705 29.46 36.10 32.01
N GLY A 706 28.83 37.27 32.18
CA GLY A 706 27.44 37.54 31.82
C GLY A 706 26.41 37.00 32.83
N LEU A 707 26.83 36.29 33.88
CA LEU A 707 25.90 35.81 34.93
C LEU A 707 25.44 36.93 35.87
N ASN A 708 26.31 37.91 36.15
CA ASN A 708 25.99 39.04 37.03
C ASN A 708 26.82 40.27 36.66
N SER A 709 26.24 41.46 36.86
CA SER A 709 26.89 42.74 36.58
C SER A 709 27.70 43.26 37.76
N GLY A 710 28.75 44.02 37.44
CA GLY A 710 29.43 44.93 38.37
C GLY A 710 29.94 44.24 39.63
N ARG A 711 29.61 44.80 40.80
CA ARG A 711 30.26 44.51 42.08
C ARG A 711 30.28 43.04 42.50
N ILE A 712 29.25 42.26 42.16
CA ILE A 712 29.18 40.85 42.56
C ILE A 712 30.20 40.01 41.78
N PHE A 713 30.30 40.24 40.47
CA PHE A 713 31.31 39.59 39.65
C PHE A 713 32.71 39.96 40.12
N ASP A 714 32.97 41.26 40.31
CA ASP A 714 34.28 41.78 40.72
C ASP A 714 34.76 41.20 42.06
N GLN A 715 33.85 41.02 43.02
CA GLN A 715 34.15 40.42 44.32
C GLN A 715 34.39 38.91 44.25
N SER A 716 33.83 38.24 43.24
CA SER A 716 34.00 36.79 43.06
C SER A 716 35.33 36.43 42.39
N LEU A 717 35.88 37.34 41.58
CA LEU A 717 37.04 37.08 40.74
C LEU A 717 38.34 37.28 41.52
N LYS A 718 39.16 36.24 41.58
CA LYS A 718 40.49 36.25 42.19
C LYS A 718 41.56 35.97 41.13
N VAL A 719 42.60 36.81 41.11
CA VAL A 719 43.83 36.57 40.35
C VAL A 719 44.81 35.83 41.25
N ASP A 720 45.37 34.73 40.75
CA ASP A 720 46.47 34.01 41.39
C ASP A 720 47.72 34.06 40.48
N SER A 721 48.88 33.92 41.09
CA SER A 721 50.18 33.97 40.41
C SER A 721 51.03 32.77 40.79
N ILE A 722 51.71 32.17 39.81
CA ILE A 722 52.67 31.09 40.04
C ILE A 722 53.93 31.27 39.19
N ASP A 723 55.06 30.79 39.70
CA ASP A 723 56.28 30.66 38.92
C ASP A 723 56.33 29.28 38.28
N LEU A 724 56.31 29.22 36.96
CA LEU A 724 56.50 27.98 36.22
C LEU A 724 58.00 27.65 36.13
N LYS A 725 58.33 26.36 36.26
CA LYS A 725 59.71 25.86 36.18
C LYS A 725 59.93 25.10 34.86
N PRO A 726 61.18 24.99 34.37
CA PRO A 726 61.49 24.15 33.22
C PRO A 726 60.91 22.74 33.39
N GLY A 727 60.28 22.25 32.34
CA GLY A 727 59.61 20.96 32.29
C GLY A 727 58.17 20.94 32.78
N ASP A 728 57.68 21.99 33.44
CA ASP A 728 56.28 22.08 33.86
C ASP A 728 55.36 22.07 32.63
N LEU A 729 54.23 21.36 32.76
CA LEU A 729 53.23 21.18 31.71
C LEU A 729 51.87 21.66 32.21
N LEU A 730 51.25 22.58 31.48
CA LEU A 730 49.92 23.12 31.76
C LEU A 730 48.94 22.64 30.69
N LEU A 731 47.82 22.06 31.12
CA LEU A 731 46.70 21.66 30.28
C LEU A 731 45.48 22.53 30.63
N ILE A 732 45.04 23.35 29.69
CA ILE A 732 43.83 24.18 29.80
C ILE A 732 42.80 23.58 28.84
N TYR A 733 41.61 23.25 29.32
CA TYR A 733 40.66 22.42 28.57
C TYR A 733 39.21 22.83 28.85
N SER A 734 38.32 22.57 27.89
CA SER A 734 36.87 22.68 28.08
C SER A 734 36.25 21.40 28.65
N ASP A 735 35.04 21.50 29.17
CA ASP A 735 34.30 20.38 29.76
C ASP A 735 34.05 19.23 28.78
N GLY A 736 33.99 19.47 27.46
CA GLY A 736 33.86 18.41 26.46
C GLY A 736 35.01 17.40 26.43
N ILE A 737 36.13 17.67 27.10
CA ILE A 737 37.19 16.68 27.39
C ILE A 737 36.80 15.81 28.59
N THR A 738 36.48 16.41 29.73
CA THR A 738 36.22 15.68 30.99
C THR A 738 34.84 15.03 31.04
N GLU A 739 33.83 15.64 30.44
CA GLU A 739 32.45 15.16 30.38
C GLU A 739 32.19 14.24 29.16
N ALA A 740 33.22 13.90 28.39
CA ALA A 740 33.10 12.93 27.30
C ALA A 740 32.57 11.60 27.84
N MET A 741 31.39 11.15 27.37
CA MET A 741 30.69 9.98 27.93
C MET A 741 30.85 8.73 27.07
N ASN A 742 31.27 7.63 27.69
CA ASN A 742 31.33 6.31 27.04
C ASN A 742 29.94 5.64 26.95
N PHE A 743 29.88 4.43 26.38
CA PHE A 743 28.63 3.68 26.22
C PHE A 743 27.94 3.27 27.53
N LYS A 744 28.68 3.25 28.64
CA LYS A 744 28.17 3.01 29.99
C LYS A 744 27.67 4.29 30.68
N LYS A 745 27.74 5.44 30.01
CA LYS A 745 27.46 6.77 30.56
C LYS A 745 28.41 7.17 31.70
N GLU A 746 29.64 6.66 31.67
CA GLU A 746 30.72 7.14 32.53
C GLU A 746 31.44 8.27 31.81
N GLU A 747 31.74 9.34 32.53
CA GLU A 747 32.53 10.47 32.04
C GLU A 747 34.03 10.12 32.02
N PHE A 748 34.79 10.83 31.19
CA PHE A 748 36.25 10.68 31.14
C PHE A 748 36.88 11.08 32.47
N GLY A 749 36.46 12.23 33.02
CA GLY A 749 36.77 12.74 34.34
C GLY A 749 38.13 13.44 34.46
N GLU A 750 38.22 14.39 35.40
CA GLU A 750 39.46 15.13 35.72
C GLU A 750 40.59 14.19 36.19
N VAL A 751 40.26 13.15 36.96
CA VAL A 751 41.25 12.21 37.54
C VAL A 751 42.06 11.52 36.43
N ARG A 752 41.41 11.08 35.35
CA ARG A 752 42.11 10.45 34.22
C ARG A 752 42.98 11.45 33.46
N LEU A 753 42.54 12.70 33.35
CA LEU A 753 43.32 13.75 32.69
C LEU A 753 44.58 14.08 33.50
N GLU A 754 44.48 14.15 34.83
CA GLU A 754 45.64 14.31 35.73
C GLU A 754 46.61 13.12 35.65
N GLU A 755 46.10 11.89 35.67
CA GLU A 755 46.93 10.69 35.50
C GLU A 755 47.65 10.68 34.15
N LEU A 756 46.95 11.08 33.09
CA LEU A 756 47.53 11.19 31.76
C LEU A 756 48.63 12.27 31.72
N ALA A 757 48.43 13.42 32.38
CA ALA A 757 49.43 14.47 32.50
C ALA A 757 50.74 13.97 33.13
N LYS A 758 50.67 13.13 34.18
CA LYS A 758 51.85 12.51 34.80
C LYS A 758 52.63 11.61 33.83
N GLY A 759 51.90 10.86 32.98
CA GLY A 759 52.49 9.99 31.96
C GLY A 759 53.17 10.72 30.81
N MET A 760 52.95 12.03 30.67
CA MET A 760 53.48 12.86 29.58
C MET A 760 54.77 13.61 29.98
N ASN A 761 55.54 13.05 30.92
CA ASN A 761 56.82 13.63 31.31
C ASN A 761 57.82 13.60 30.12
N GLY A 762 58.44 14.75 29.83
CA GLY A 762 59.48 14.89 28.80
C GLY A 762 59.04 14.90 27.32
N ILE A 763 57.74 14.79 26.99
CA ILE A 763 57.27 14.83 25.59
C ILE A 763 56.91 16.25 25.13
N LYS A 764 56.93 16.53 23.82
CA LYS A 764 56.60 17.87 23.30
C LYS A 764 55.11 18.20 23.45
N ALA A 765 54.75 19.49 23.47
CA ALA A 765 53.37 19.95 23.68
C ALA A 765 52.38 19.37 22.67
N HIS A 766 52.73 19.32 21.38
CA HIS A 766 51.87 18.71 20.36
C HIS A 766 51.66 17.21 20.59
N GLN A 767 52.67 16.48 21.09
CA GLN A 767 52.54 15.06 21.42
C GLN A 767 51.63 14.87 22.64
N ALA A 768 51.72 15.76 23.63
CA ALA A 768 50.84 15.74 24.78
C ALA A 768 49.38 16.00 24.39
N ARG A 769 49.14 17.02 23.54
CA ARG A 769 47.82 17.28 22.96
C ARG A 769 47.26 16.06 22.24
N ASP A 770 48.05 15.47 21.34
CA ASP A 770 47.61 14.32 20.54
C ASP A 770 47.33 13.09 21.41
N ASN A 771 48.11 12.86 22.47
CA ASN A 771 47.88 11.80 23.45
C ASN A 771 46.56 11.99 24.20
N VAL A 772 46.26 13.20 24.68
CA VAL A 772 44.98 13.51 25.33
C VAL A 772 43.82 13.25 24.38
N MET A 773 43.87 13.78 23.16
CA MET A 773 42.80 13.60 22.19
C MET A 773 42.62 12.14 21.76
N ALA A 774 43.70 11.37 21.66
CA ALA A 774 43.65 9.96 21.34
C ALA A 774 43.02 9.13 22.47
N GLU A 775 43.34 9.43 23.72
CA GLU A 775 42.76 8.76 24.88
C GLU A 775 41.27 9.06 25.04
N VAL A 776 40.86 10.32 24.86
CA VAL A 776 39.44 10.72 24.85
C VAL A 776 38.67 10.02 23.73
N SER A 777 39.26 9.95 22.52
CA SER A 777 38.65 9.25 21.38
C SER A 777 38.50 7.74 21.64
N ARG A 778 39.52 7.12 22.28
CA ARG A 778 39.49 5.71 22.68
C ARG A 778 38.41 5.45 23.72
N PHE A 779 38.22 6.38 24.67
CA PHE A 779 37.20 6.28 25.71
C PHE A 779 35.77 6.39 25.14
N LEU A 780 35.54 7.30 24.17
CA LEU A 780 34.26 7.49 23.49
C LEU A 780 33.87 6.29 22.59
N GLY A 781 34.85 5.66 21.94
CA GLY A 781 34.61 4.58 20.98
C GLY A 781 33.88 5.07 19.72
N ASN A 782 32.67 4.55 19.47
CA ASN A 782 31.84 4.93 18.31
C ASN A 782 30.81 6.02 18.62
N ILE A 783 30.85 6.61 19.82
CA ILE A 783 29.90 7.64 20.24
C ILE A 783 30.43 9.01 19.78
N PRO A 784 29.63 9.83 19.09
CA PRO A 784 30.04 11.19 18.74
C PRO A 784 30.20 12.04 20.01
N PRO A 785 31.14 13.00 20.03
CA PRO A 785 31.30 13.93 21.15
C PRO A 785 30.00 14.64 21.47
N GLN A 786 29.66 14.71 22.76
CA GLN A 786 28.43 15.37 23.22
C GLN A 786 28.62 16.89 23.29
N ASP A 787 29.84 17.36 23.53
CA ASP A 787 30.23 18.77 23.57
C ASP A 787 31.51 19.06 22.80
N ASP A 788 31.78 20.35 22.59
CA ASP A 788 32.98 20.83 21.93
C ASP A 788 34.24 20.51 22.75
N GLN A 789 35.31 20.11 22.07
CA GLN A 789 36.52 19.62 22.71
C GLN A 789 37.67 20.56 22.44
N THR A 790 38.04 21.35 23.45
CA THR A 790 39.12 22.32 23.36
C THR A 790 40.22 21.99 24.36
N LEU A 791 41.46 22.04 23.90
CA LEU A 791 42.65 21.78 24.68
C LEU A 791 43.80 22.68 24.22
N VAL A 792 44.37 23.41 25.17
CA VAL A 792 45.63 24.15 25.03
C VAL A 792 46.64 23.53 25.97
N VAL A 793 47.81 23.21 25.41
CA VAL A 793 48.95 22.63 26.11
C VAL A 793 50.10 23.63 26.07
N VAL A 794 50.63 23.95 27.25
CA VAL A 794 51.81 24.83 27.39
C VAL A 794 52.86 24.07 28.16
N ARG A 795 54.04 23.92 27.58
CA ARG A 795 55.22 23.36 28.24
C ARG A 795 56.29 24.43 28.36
N VAL A 796 56.87 24.54 29.54
CA VAL A 796 58.03 25.40 29.77
C VAL A 796 59.30 24.61 29.51
N ASN A 797 60.20 25.12 28.67
CA ASN A 797 61.44 24.43 28.29
C ASN A 797 62.61 24.73 29.23
#